data_AF-A0A9E4EZA0-F1
#
_entry.id   AF-A0A9E4EZA0-F1
#
_cell.length_a   1.000
_cell.length_b   1.000
_cell.length_c   1.000
_cell.angle_alpha   90.00
_cell.angle_beta   90.00
_cell.angle_gamma   90.00
#
_symmetry.space_group_name_H-M   'P 1'
#
loop_
_entity.id
_entity.type
_entity.pdbx_description
1 polymer ?
#
loop_
_entity_poly.entity_id
_entity_poly.type
_entity_poly.pdbx_seq_one_letter_code
_entity_poly.pdbx_strand_id
1 'polypeptide(L)'
;MAATGTFPNPEGGSFDAGPVGFRGASGYAVGYIAPLTRAPSILLVGFDIQESHLAPEIIDPGMPAITARDVTDRATLKQFVDEAADFAKKIGESGDISAASKIRVAFRDPNGPWRHGPTYLFIMQRTGYTLFHGAFPDRFELQIPTNTLRDERTGDLILPQIIQTATAAGESGDYVEYYFDNPDDPTDDFNTLKVSYVREYAVRIPLPDGTFYEDRLIIGAGIYGEGGGAVAQGCPLPAGVAANPLATPSITAEQVEAGSATLSDFALVAKRYMESVQRGPELAHNACVVRQDGPWKSGDTYLVTINTEGRVFFHSDKAALGGRPLKRPVWAAIATATGAAALRTTGNFSNPNGGALPAQIGGGYAVGFRRAGGDPLILVAGLDIQEAHLDTETIDPGDPTVRADEVVDRATLKTFVNEATNYVLTTFRSEGRAAFNQVKSVLRDPNGPWRSGPVYLFIMEPTGYTIFHGAFPDRFEFRRPTDTLRDQITNRLILPQIIQTARSSEEGGFVQYYFDNPDDPNDDFNTLKVTYARQHVFRVQRPDGTTFEYPLIFGAGIYGDPSTVAEDVCPRPAGLADNPLATPGVTAAQAAAGGDSLRDFALAAKEYFDSIRTPGELHRQERGALEVRLHLPRQRFSRRQGVLQW
;
A
#
# COMPACT_ATOMS: atom_id res chain seq x y z
N MET A 1 1.80 41.96 -12.25
CA MET A 1 0.50 41.85 -11.57
C MET A 1 0.39 42.99 -10.57
N ALA A 2 -0.75 43.70 -10.56
CA ALA A 2 -0.91 44.93 -9.80
C ALA A 2 -0.96 44.66 -8.28
N ALA A 3 -0.35 45.55 -7.51
CA ALA A 3 -0.20 45.56 -6.06
C ALA A 3 -1.52 45.80 -5.28
N THR A 4 -2.68 45.45 -5.83
CA THR A 4 -4.00 45.86 -5.28
C THR A 4 -4.90 44.71 -4.85
N GLY A 5 -4.44 43.45 -4.85
CA GLY A 5 -5.20 42.33 -4.28
C GLY A 5 -6.59 42.08 -4.90
N THR A 6 -6.84 42.62 -6.09
CA THR A 6 -8.13 42.52 -6.79
C THR A 6 -7.92 41.96 -8.19
N PHE A 7 -8.70 40.94 -8.54
CA PHE A 7 -8.73 40.41 -9.90
C PHE A 7 -9.51 41.39 -10.80
N PRO A 8 -8.97 41.78 -11.97
CA PRO A 8 -9.66 42.68 -12.91
C PRO A 8 -11.01 42.15 -13.39
N ASN A 9 -11.16 40.83 -13.43
CA ASN A 9 -12.40 40.14 -13.74
C ASN A 9 -12.74 39.16 -12.60
N PRO A 10 -13.53 39.59 -11.60
CA PRO A 10 -13.85 38.78 -10.42
C PRO A 10 -14.78 37.60 -10.73
N GLU A 11 -15.51 37.65 -11.86
CA GLU A 11 -16.39 36.56 -12.30
C GLU A 11 -15.64 35.49 -13.11
N GLY A 12 -14.36 35.72 -13.44
CA GLY A 12 -13.59 34.79 -14.24
C GLY A 12 -14.02 34.76 -15.71
N GLY A 13 -13.56 33.76 -16.45
CA GLY A 13 -13.92 33.60 -17.85
C GLY A 13 -13.62 32.20 -18.39
N SER A 14 -14.30 31.85 -19.47
CA SER A 14 -13.98 30.64 -20.23
C SER A 14 -12.65 30.80 -20.96
N PHE A 15 -11.96 29.68 -21.12
CA PHE A 15 -10.81 29.57 -22.02
C PHE A 15 -11.07 28.42 -23.00
N ASP A 16 -10.85 28.70 -24.28
CA ASP A 16 -11.05 27.76 -25.38
C ASP A 16 -9.74 27.47 -26.13
N ALA A 17 -9.70 26.35 -26.83
CA ALA A 17 -8.69 25.97 -27.82
C ALA A 17 -8.71 26.90 -29.06
N GLY A 18 -8.31 28.16 -28.91
CA GLY A 18 -8.09 29.09 -30.02
C GLY A 18 -6.82 28.74 -30.84
N PRO A 19 -6.50 29.48 -31.92
CA PRO A 19 -5.30 29.23 -32.76
C PRO A 19 -3.96 29.44 -32.04
N VAL A 20 -4.00 30.02 -30.83
CA VAL A 20 -2.88 30.18 -29.89
C VAL A 20 -3.13 29.40 -28.58
N GLY A 21 -4.25 28.68 -28.51
CA GLY A 21 -4.72 27.92 -27.35
C GLY A 21 -4.49 26.42 -27.49
N PHE A 22 -4.41 25.75 -26.34
CA PHE A 22 -4.18 24.32 -26.23
C PHE A 22 -5.23 23.52 -27.02
N ARG A 23 -4.83 22.81 -28.08
CA ARG A 23 -5.77 21.96 -28.86
C ARG A 23 -6.42 20.95 -27.93
N GLY A 24 -7.75 21.01 -27.81
CA GLY A 24 -8.54 20.04 -27.04
C GLY A 24 -8.81 20.42 -25.58
N ALA A 25 -8.41 21.61 -25.13
CA ALA A 25 -8.66 22.09 -23.77
C ALA A 25 -9.69 23.22 -23.76
N SER A 26 -10.78 23.04 -23.03
CA SER A 26 -11.75 24.09 -22.70
C SER A 26 -12.06 24.05 -21.21
N GLY A 27 -12.18 25.20 -20.56
CA GLY A 27 -12.52 25.25 -19.14
C GLY A 27 -12.93 26.64 -18.69
N TYR A 28 -13.11 26.81 -17.38
CA TYR A 28 -13.41 28.10 -16.75
C TYR A 28 -12.35 28.42 -15.69
N ALA A 29 -11.88 29.67 -15.68
CA ALA A 29 -10.89 30.14 -14.71
C ALA A 29 -11.47 31.28 -13.88
N VAL A 30 -11.34 31.19 -12.55
CA VAL A 30 -11.78 32.27 -11.64
C VAL A 30 -10.71 32.57 -10.60
N GLY A 31 -10.50 33.86 -10.34
CA GLY A 31 -9.55 34.32 -9.33
C GLY A 31 -10.14 34.34 -7.93
N TYR A 32 -9.39 33.89 -6.94
CA TYR A 32 -9.74 34.01 -5.52
C TYR A 32 -8.52 34.34 -4.68
N ILE A 33 -8.75 34.79 -3.44
CA ILE A 33 -7.66 35.05 -2.49
C ILE A 33 -7.58 33.85 -1.55
N ALA A 34 -6.45 33.15 -1.56
CA ALA A 34 -6.25 31.98 -0.71
C ALA A 34 -6.37 32.39 0.78
N PRO A 35 -7.28 31.78 1.56
CA PRO A 35 -7.56 32.24 2.94
C PRO A 35 -6.33 32.28 3.84
N LEU A 36 -5.46 31.27 3.75
CA LEU A 36 -4.29 31.12 4.62
C LEU A 36 -3.13 32.05 4.24
N THR A 37 -2.79 32.09 2.95
CA THR A 37 -1.61 32.81 2.44
C THR A 37 -1.93 34.23 1.97
N ARG A 38 -3.21 34.60 1.91
CA ARG A 38 -3.72 35.86 1.32
C ARG A 38 -3.20 36.11 -0.10
N ALA A 39 -2.83 35.04 -0.78
CA ALA A 39 -2.25 35.09 -2.10
C ALA A 39 -3.33 35.13 -3.18
N PRO A 40 -3.16 35.91 -4.25
CA PRO A 40 -4.00 35.76 -5.43
C PRO A 40 -3.74 34.39 -6.07
N SER A 41 -4.79 33.58 -6.12
CA SER A 41 -4.80 32.23 -6.67
C SER A 41 -5.83 32.11 -7.79
N ILE A 42 -5.62 31.16 -8.70
CA ILE A 42 -6.54 30.87 -9.81
C ILE A 42 -7.11 29.47 -9.58
N LEU A 43 -8.44 29.37 -9.59
CA LEU A 43 -9.16 28.11 -9.64
C LEU A 43 -9.48 27.79 -11.11
N LEU A 44 -9.11 26.59 -11.55
CA LEU A 44 -9.42 26.07 -12.89
C LEU A 44 -10.46 24.96 -12.77
N VAL A 45 -11.51 25.01 -13.59
CA VAL A 45 -12.63 24.07 -13.58
C VAL A 45 -12.86 23.52 -14.99
N GLY A 46 -13.17 22.21 -15.07
CA GLY A 46 -13.47 21.54 -16.34
C GLY A 46 -12.26 21.26 -17.22
N PHE A 47 -11.06 21.46 -16.68
CA PHE A 47 -9.80 21.27 -17.39
C PHE A 47 -8.89 20.33 -16.61
N ASP A 48 -8.52 19.23 -17.25
CA ASP A 48 -7.58 18.26 -16.72
C ASP A 48 -6.14 18.72 -17.00
N ILE A 49 -5.38 19.02 -15.94
CA ILE A 49 -3.98 19.43 -16.06
C ILE A 49 -3.12 18.17 -16.13
N GLN A 50 -2.54 17.93 -17.30
CA GLN A 50 -1.60 16.84 -17.55
C GLN A 50 -0.17 17.35 -17.61
N GLU A 51 0.80 16.43 -17.51
CA GLU A 51 2.23 16.75 -17.57
C GLU A 51 2.62 17.53 -18.84
N SER A 52 1.96 17.24 -19.97
CA SER A 52 2.15 17.95 -21.24
C SER A 52 1.79 19.44 -21.21
N HIS A 53 1.02 19.88 -20.21
CA HIS A 53 0.68 21.29 -19.99
C HIS A 53 1.71 22.03 -19.13
N LEU A 54 2.64 21.31 -18.50
CA LEU A 54 3.64 21.87 -17.60
C LEU A 54 4.89 22.27 -18.37
N ALA A 55 5.42 23.46 -18.06
CA ALA A 55 6.71 23.88 -18.59
C ALA A 55 7.85 23.24 -17.76
N PRO A 56 8.97 22.87 -18.40
CA PRO A 56 10.16 22.46 -17.65
C PRO A 56 10.63 23.64 -16.79
N GLU A 57 10.77 23.39 -15.49
CA GLU A 57 11.17 24.39 -14.52
C GLU A 57 12.57 24.08 -13.98
N ILE A 58 13.44 25.10 -13.92
CA ILE A 58 14.74 24.97 -13.24
C ILE A 58 14.48 25.12 -11.75
N ILE A 59 14.74 24.02 -11.03
CA ILE A 59 14.60 23.94 -9.58
C ILE A 59 16.00 24.06 -8.98
N ASP A 60 16.18 24.98 -8.05
CA ASP A 60 17.37 25.04 -7.20
C ASP A 60 17.05 24.23 -5.93
N PRO A 61 17.56 22.98 -5.81
CA PRO A 61 17.32 22.19 -4.61
C PRO A 61 18.18 22.65 -3.43
N GLY A 62 19.00 23.69 -3.58
CA GLY A 62 20.06 24.01 -2.64
C GLY A 62 21.22 23.02 -2.73
N MET A 63 22.26 23.28 -1.93
CA MET A 63 23.42 22.38 -1.81
C MET A 63 23.63 22.01 -0.34
N PRO A 64 22.87 21.03 0.19
CA PRO A 64 23.12 20.53 1.53
C PRO A 64 24.48 19.84 1.58
N ALA A 65 25.11 19.85 2.76
CA ALA A 65 26.33 19.12 3.01
C ALA A 65 26.08 17.60 3.12
N ILE A 66 24.85 17.20 3.44
CA ILE A 66 24.41 15.81 3.46
C ILE A 66 23.17 15.61 2.59
N THR A 67 23.19 14.62 1.71
CA THR A 67 22.06 14.28 0.85
C THR A 67 21.33 13.05 1.37
N ALA A 68 20.12 12.79 0.87
CA ALA A 68 19.36 11.59 1.19
C ALA A 68 20.13 10.29 0.88
N ARG A 69 21.06 10.31 -0.08
CA ARG A 69 21.97 9.18 -0.38
C ARG A 69 22.99 8.89 0.72
N ASP A 70 23.38 9.93 1.46
CA ASP A 70 24.40 9.86 2.49
C ASP A 70 23.81 9.46 3.86
N VAL A 71 22.48 9.36 3.96
CA VAL A 71 21.78 8.99 5.19
C VAL A 71 21.82 7.47 5.37
N THR A 72 22.68 7.01 6.26
CA THR A 72 22.86 5.58 6.55
C THR A 72 22.68 5.23 8.02
N ASP A 73 22.63 6.22 8.90
CA ASP A 73 22.54 6.04 10.35
C ASP A 73 21.80 7.21 11.02
N ARG A 74 21.65 7.13 12.36
CA ARG A 74 20.99 8.18 13.14
C ARG A 74 21.67 9.54 13.03
N ALA A 75 23.01 9.59 13.08
CA ALA A 75 23.75 10.84 13.10
C ALA A 75 23.60 11.60 11.77
N THR A 76 23.74 10.88 10.66
CA THR A 76 23.52 11.38 9.30
C THR A 76 22.05 11.77 9.09
N LEU A 77 21.09 10.97 9.57
CA LEU A 77 19.66 11.29 9.51
C LEU A 77 19.32 12.60 10.24
N LYS A 78 19.87 12.81 11.45
CA LYS A 78 19.68 14.05 12.19
C LYS A 78 20.19 15.25 11.40
N GLN A 79 21.42 15.18 10.88
CA GLN A 79 22.02 16.27 10.11
C GLN A 79 21.18 16.58 8.86
N PHE A 80 20.71 15.55 8.16
CA PHE A 80 19.88 15.69 6.97
C PHE A 80 18.57 16.44 7.25
N VAL A 81 17.87 16.07 8.33
CA VAL A 81 16.62 16.75 8.72
C VAL A 81 16.88 18.18 9.19
N ASP A 82 18.00 18.45 9.87
CA ASP A 82 18.37 19.81 10.28
C ASP A 82 18.60 20.73 9.08
N GLU A 83 19.36 20.27 8.08
CA GLU A 83 19.61 21.04 6.87
C GLU A 83 18.34 21.23 6.04
N ALA A 84 17.47 20.22 5.98
CA ALA A 84 16.15 20.33 5.34
C ALA A 84 15.25 21.35 6.05
N ALA A 85 15.27 21.38 7.39
CA ALA A 85 14.49 22.33 8.19
C ALA A 85 14.94 23.78 7.93
N ASP A 86 16.26 24.01 7.93
CA ASP A 86 16.83 25.34 7.67
C ASP A 86 16.53 25.81 6.25
N PHE A 87 16.61 24.90 5.27
CA PHE A 87 16.26 25.21 3.88
C PHE A 87 14.76 25.53 3.73
N ALA A 88 13.88 24.69 4.28
CA ALA A 88 12.42 24.92 4.25
C ALA A 88 12.03 26.23 4.94
N LYS A 89 12.65 26.53 6.10
CA LYS A 89 12.45 27.78 6.83
C LYS A 89 12.87 28.99 6.00
N LYS A 90 14.05 28.97 5.40
CA LYS A 90 14.54 30.06 4.54
C LYS A 90 13.59 30.34 3.37
N ILE A 91 13.04 29.31 2.74
CA ILE A 91 12.08 29.44 1.66
C ILE A 91 10.75 30.00 2.18
N GLY A 92 10.20 29.46 3.28
CA GLY A 92 8.96 29.97 3.87
C GLY A 92 9.05 31.44 4.30
N GLU A 93 10.16 31.85 4.92
CA GLU A 93 10.41 33.22 5.37
C GLU A 93 10.66 34.21 4.22
N SER A 94 10.90 33.72 2.99
CA SER A 94 11.02 34.59 1.81
C SER A 94 9.69 35.24 1.39
N GLY A 95 8.55 34.62 1.74
CA GLY A 95 7.23 35.01 1.24
C GLY A 95 6.97 34.67 -0.23
N ASP A 96 7.93 34.06 -0.93
CA ASP A 96 7.78 33.65 -2.31
C ASP A 96 7.03 32.31 -2.39
N ILE A 97 5.74 32.40 -2.71
CA ILE A 97 4.85 31.25 -2.86
C ILE A 97 5.27 30.35 -4.03
N SER A 98 5.91 30.93 -5.06
CA SER A 98 6.48 30.14 -6.14
C SER A 98 7.65 29.31 -5.62
N ALA A 99 8.54 29.90 -4.81
CA ALA A 99 9.62 29.16 -4.17
C ALA A 99 9.11 28.04 -3.25
N ALA A 100 8.03 28.28 -2.49
CA ALA A 100 7.37 27.25 -1.68
C ALA A 100 6.73 26.11 -2.50
N SER A 101 6.36 26.37 -3.76
CA SER A 101 5.89 25.31 -4.67
C SER A 101 7.08 24.53 -5.26
N LYS A 102 8.15 25.21 -5.64
CA LYS A 102 9.38 24.60 -6.19
C LYS A 102 10.09 23.68 -5.21
N ILE A 103 10.12 24.02 -3.92
CA ILE A 103 10.75 23.16 -2.91
C ILE A 103 10.04 21.81 -2.78
N ARG A 104 8.71 21.73 -3.01
CA ARG A 104 8.00 20.44 -3.04
C ARG A 104 8.51 19.54 -4.17
N VAL A 105 8.86 20.13 -5.31
CA VAL A 105 9.45 19.37 -6.42
C VAL A 105 10.87 18.93 -6.07
N ALA A 106 11.69 19.82 -5.49
CA ALA A 106 13.03 19.48 -5.01
C ALA A 106 13.02 18.34 -3.98
N PHE A 107 12.06 18.36 -3.06
CA PHE A 107 11.92 17.34 -2.00
C PHE A 107 11.35 16.01 -2.51
N ARG A 108 10.74 15.98 -3.70
CA ARG A 108 10.22 14.75 -4.32
C ARG A 108 11.10 14.18 -5.43
N ASP A 109 12.11 14.91 -5.91
CA ASP A 109 13.00 14.46 -6.98
C ASP A 109 13.88 13.28 -6.49
N PRO A 110 13.66 12.04 -6.97
CA PRO A 110 14.44 10.87 -6.53
C PRO A 110 15.91 10.93 -6.96
N ASN A 111 16.27 11.85 -7.86
CA ASN A 111 17.64 12.12 -8.26
C ASN A 111 18.25 13.34 -7.55
N GLY A 112 17.44 14.04 -6.75
CA GLY A 112 17.81 15.25 -6.02
C GLY A 112 18.47 14.94 -4.67
N PRO A 113 18.92 15.98 -3.94
CA PRO A 113 19.61 15.80 -2.67
C PRO A 113 18.66 15.44 -1.52
N TRP A 114 17.34 15.57 -1.68
CA TRP A 114 16.37 15.45 -0.59
C TRP A 114 15.50 14.18 -0.64
N ARG A 115 15.61 13.38 -1.70
CA ARG A 115 14.94 12.09 -1.82
C ARG A 115 15.87 11.09 -2.49
N HIS A 116 16.03 9.94 -1.87
CA HIS A 116 16.75 8.82 -2.45
C HIS A 116 16.30 7.51 -1.82
N GLY A 117 15.87 6.58 -2.67
CA GLY A 117 15.30 5.31 -2.23
C GLY A 117 14.26 5.51 -1.11
N PRO A 118 14.43 4.85 0.05
CA PRO A 118 13.45 4.91 1.13
C PRO A 118 13.58 6.18 1.99
N THR A 119 14.60 7.00 1.79
CA THR A 119 14.83 8.23 2.55
C THR A 119 14.12 9.40 1.88
N TYR A 120 13.13 9.95 2.58
CA TYR A 120 12.32 11.09 2.15
C TYR A 120 11.91 11.97 3.34
N LEU A 121 11.56 13.22 3.03
CA LEU A 121 11.06 14.19 4.01
C LEU A 121 9.54 14.16 4.14
N PHE A 122 9.02 14.49 5.32
CA PHE A 122 7.63 14.86 5.55
C PHE A 122 7.55 16.13 6.39
N ILE A 123 6.52 16.94 6.17
CA ILE A 123 6.26 18.18 6.91
C ILE A 123 4.80 18.19 7.34
N MET A 124 4.55 18.44 8.63
CA MET A 124 3.20 18.50 9.19
C MET A 124 3.06 19.59 10.24
N GLN A 125 1.82 20.01 10.50
CA GLN A 125 1.49 20.86 11.64
C GLN A 125 1.35 20.01 12.91
N ARG A 126 1.36 20.68 14.09
CA ARG A 126 1.08 20.03 15.40
C ARG A 126 -0.33 19.42 15.50
N THR A 127 -1.25 19.85 14.65
CA THR A 127 -2.59 19.25 14.50
C THR A 127 -2.55 17.90 13.80
N GLY A 128 -1.40 17.54 13.22
CA GLY A 128 -1.18 16.40 12.32
C GLY A 128 -1.74 16.60 10.92
N TYR A 129 -2.03 17.85 10.54
CA TYR A 129 -2.25 18.21 9.15
C TYR A 129 -0.93 18.12 8.38
N THR A 130 -0.84 17.19 7.43
CA THR A 130 0.39 16.97 6.67
C THR A 130 0.44 17.92 5.47
N LEU A 131 1.45 18.78 5.44
CA LEU A 131 1.68 19.75 4.38
C LEU A 131 2.45 19.16 3.20
N PHE A 132 3.33 18.20 3.49
CA PHE A 132 4.20 17.57 2.50
C PHE A 132 4.54 16.15 2.93
N HIS A 133 4.53 15.23 1.97
CA HIS A 133 5.05 13.89 2.15
C HIS A 133 5.81 13.45 0.89
N GLY A 134 7.11 13.18 1.04
CA GLY A 134 8.01 12.98 -0.09
C GLY A 134 7.81 11.66 -0.85
N ALA A 135 7.33 10.61 -0.17
CA ALA A 135 7.05 9.32 -0.80
C ALA A 135 5.59 9.13 -1.22
N PHE A 136 4.65 9.32 -0.29
CA PHE A 136 3.20 9.11 -0.48
C PHE A 136 2.39 10.43 -0.42
N PRO A 137 2.53 11.35 -1.40
CA PRO A 137 1.84 12.64 -1.37
C PRO A 137 0.31 12.48 -1.38
N ASP A 138 -0.24 11.57 -2.17
CA ASP A 138 -1.69 11.41 -2.34
C ASP A 138 -2.38 10.81 -1.09
N ARG A 139 -1.63 10.00 -0.33
CA ARG A 139 -2.12 9.38 0.92
C ARG A 139 -2.16 10.35 2.10
N PHE A 140 -1.23 11.30 2.16
CA PHE A 140 -1.02 12.08 3.38
C PHE A 140 -1.20 13.58 3.21
N GLU A 141 -0.85 14.16 2.06
CA GLU A 141 -0.89 15.62 1.93
C GLU A 141 -2.31 16.17 2.00
N LEU A 142 -2.44 17.30 2.70
CA LEU A 142 -3.70 17.99 2.94
C LEU A 142 -4.72 17.16 3.75
N GLN A 143 -4.26 16.10 4.42
CA GLN A 143 -5.07 15.26 5.31
C GLN A 143 -4.67 15.41 6.78
N ILE A 144 -5.56 15.00 7.70
CA ILE A 144 -5.31 14.92 9.15
C ILE A 144 -5.49 13.47 9.63
N PRO A 145 -4.56 12.54 9.31
CA PRO A 145 -4.73 11.12 9.59
C PRO A 145 -4.37 10.75 11.06
N THR A 146 -4.47 11.71 12.00
CA THR A 146 -3.98 11.55 13.38
C THR A 146 -4.67 10.46 14.18
N ASN A 147 -5.90 10.09 13.79
CA ASN A 147 -6.71 9.06 14.43
C ASN A 147 -6.86 7.79 13.59
N THR A 148 -6.36 7.77 12.35
CA THR A 148 -6.50 6.66 11.41
C THR A 148 -5.18 5.93 11.16
N LEU A 149 -4.05 6.63 11.08
CA LEU A 149 -2.77 6.01 10.74
C LEU A 149 -2.17 5.27 11.94
N ARG A 150 -2.14 3.94 11.85
CA ARG A 150 -1.66 3.04 12.91
C ARG A 150 -0.41 2.29 12.50
N ASP A 151 0.44 2.05 13.49
CA ASP A 151 1.49 1.05 13.43
C ASP A 151 0.81 -0.32 13.30
N GLU A 152 1.02 -1.03 12.19
CA GLU A 152 0.33 -2.30 11.96
C GLU A 152 0.71 -3.39 12.96
N ARG A 153 1.89 -3.27 13.59
CA ARG A 153 2.40 -4.24 14.54
C ARG A 153 1.89 -3.99 15.95
N THR A 154 1.90 -2.75 16.42
CA THR A 154 1.47 -2.40 17.79
C THR A 154 0.02 -1.96 17.88
N GLY A 155 -0.55 -1.45 16.78
CA GLY A 155 -1.87 -0.82 16.72
C GLY A 155 -1.89 0.62 17.21
N ASP A 156 -0.74 1.17 17.63
CA ASP A 156 -0.63 2.53 18.14
C ASP A 156 -0.71 3.56 17.01
N LEU A 157 -1.18 4.77 17.32
CA LEU A 157 -1.28 5.84 16.33
C LEU A 157 0.11 6.44 16.06
N ILE A 158 0.51 6.50 14.79
CA ILE A 158 1.86 6.94 14.40
C ILE A 158 2.01 8.46 14.56
N LEU A 159 1.08 9.25 14.00
CA LEU A 159 1.19 10.71 14.03
C LEU A 159 1.21 11.29 15.46
N PRO A 160 0.37 10.84 16.42
CA PRO A 160 0.47 11.30 17.79
C PRO A 160 1.83 11.07 18.43
N GLN A 161 2.50 9.94 18.14
CA GLN A 161 3.85 9.67 18.63
C GLN A 161 4.86 10.63 18.00
N ILE A 162 4.81 10.83 16.67
CA ILE A 162 5.65 11.82 15.97
C ILE A 162 5.46 13.23 16.54
N ILE A 163 4.21 13.67 16.70
CA ILE A 163 3.86 15.00 17.22
C ILE A 163 4.34 15.16 18.65
N GLN A 164 4.14 14.15 19.50
CA GLN A 164 4.59 14.18 20.88
C GLN A 164 6.11 14.28 20.97
N THR A 165 6.85 13.45 20.23
CA THR A 165 8.32 13.47 20.20
C THR A 165 8.85 14.81 19.71
N ALA A 166 8.35 15.30 18.57
CA ALA A 166 8.79 16.58 18.02
C ALA A 166 8.47 17.76 18.97
N THR A 167 7.27 17.78 19.55
CA THR A 167 6.86 18.87 20.48
C THR A 167 7.66 18.85 21.77
N ALA A 168 7.98 17.67 22.31
CA ALA A 168 8.77 17.52 23.52
C ALA A 168 10.24 17.95 23.32
N ALA A 169 10.82 17.61 22.16
CA ALA A 169 12.19 17.97 21.82
C ALA A 169 12.34 19.38 21.24
N GLY A 170 11.29 19.95 20.64
CA GLY A 170 11.32 21.26 20.01
C GLY A 170 12.31 21.30 18.83
N GLU A 171 13.08 22.38 18.73
CA GLU A 171 14.02 22.59 17.61
C GLU A 171 15.25 21.67 17.68
N SER A 172 15.57 21.06 18.83
CA SER A 172 16.68 20.12 18.92
C SER A 172 16.36 18.73 18.39
N GLY A 173 15.08 18.43 18.16
CA GLY A 173 14.57 17.16 17.65
C GLY A 173 14.88 15.92 18.49
N ASP A 174 14.21 14.82 18.19
CA ASP A 174 14.49 13.51 18.78
C ASP A 174 14.03 12.39 17.82
N TYR A 175 14.41 11.15 18.14
CA TYR A 175 14.06 9.98 17.35
C TYR A 175 12.72 9.38 17.79
N VAL A 176 11.98 8.85 16.83
CA VAL A 176 10.76 8.07 17.04
C VAL A 176 10.79 6.85 16.13
N GLU A 177 10.37 5.71 16.69
CA GLU A 177 10.37 4.42 16.02
C GLU A 177 8.94 3.95 15.84
N TYR A 178 8.62 3.51 14.63
CA TYR A 178 7.29 2.99 14.29
C TYR A 178 7.40 2.12 13.05
N TYR A 179 6.42 1.24 12.87
CA TYR A 179 6.32 0.40 11.69
C TYR A 179 5.60 1.15 10.58
N PHE A 180 6.23 1.20 9.41
CA PHE A 180 5.72 1.97 8.29
C PHE A 180 6.09 1.33 6.96
N ASP A 181 5.27 1.62 5.98
CA ASP A 181 5.47 1.22 4.59
C ASP A 181 6.79 1.79 4.05
N ASN A 182 7.57 0.92 3.40
CA ASN A 182 8.82 1.28 2.74
C ASN A 182 8.53 1.50 1.24
N PRO A 183 8.66 2.72 0.71
CA PRO A 183 8.30 3.00 -0.69
C PRO A 183 9.18 2.28 -1.72
N ASP A 184 10.30 1.68 -1.30
CA ASP A 184 11.17 0.87 -2.14
C ASP A 184 10.92 -0.64 -1.98
N ASP A 185 10.03 -1.05 -1.07
CA ASP A 185 9.61 -2.43 -0.89
C ASP A 185 8.36 -2.71 -1.75
N PRO A 186 8.50 -3.40 -2.90
CA PRO A 186 7.38 -3.68 -3.79
C PRO A 186 6.38 -4.70 -3.22
N THR A 187 6.61 -5.18 -1.99
CA THR A 187 5.69 -6.09 -1.29
C THR A 187 4.72 -5.39 -0.35
N ASP A 188 4.86 -4.06 -0.19
CA ASP A 188 4.08 -3.18 0.68
C ASP A 188 3.96 -3.74 2.11
N ASP A 189 5.10 -4.20 2.65
CA ASP A 189 5.19 -4.71 4.01
C ASP A 189 5.25 -3.55 5.01
N PHE A 190 4.09 -3.19 5.55
CA PHE A 190 3.92 -2.28 6.68
C PHE A 190 4.65 -2.74 7.96
N ASN A 191 5.24 -3.94 7.98
CA ASN A 191 6.01 -4.47 9.09
C ASN A 191 7.52 -4.11 9.04
N THR A 192 7.90 -3.09 8.28
CA THR A 192 9.27 -2.57 8.29
C THR A 192 9.44 -1.51 9.39
N LEU A 193 10.40 -1.73 10.30
CA LEU A 193 10.74 -0.74 11.33
C LEU A 193 11.37 0.48 10.68
N LYS A 194 10.77 1.64 10.92
CA LYS A 194 11.28 2.94 10.54
C LYS A 194 11.75 3.71 11.76
N VAL A 195 13.00 4.16 11.73
CA VAL A 195 13.55 5.12 12.70
C VAL A 195 13.50 6.49 12.06
N SER A 196 12.67 7.38 12.59
CA SER A 196 12.60 8.77 12.11
C SER A 196 13.25 9.72 13.10
N TYR A 197 13.97 10.72 12.60
CA TYR A 197 14.34 11.89 13.37
C TYR A 197 13.36 13.02 13.05
N VAL A 198 12.75 13.60 14.08
CA VAL A 198 11.69 14.60 13.95
C VAL A 198 12.02 15.82 14.80
N ARG A 199 11.79 17.01 14.27
CA ARG A 199 12.00 18.26 15.00
C ARG A 199 10.98 19.31 14.62
N GLU A 200 10.83 20.31 15.49
CA GLU A 200 10.13 21.53 15.15
C GLU A 200 11.04 22.53 14.45
N TYR A 201 10.42 23.38 13.63
CA TYR A 201 10.97 24.67 13.23
C TYR A 201 9.86 25.72 13.23
N ALA A 202 10.19 26.91 13.72
CA ALA A 202 9.30 28.05 13.64
C ALA A 202 9.44 28.70 12.26
N VAL A 203 8.32 28.94 11.58
CA VAL A 203 8.28 29.67 10.31
C VAL A 203 7.49 30.96 10.48
N ARG A 204 8.02 32.04 9.92
CA ARG A 204 7.39 33.37 9.92
C ARG A 204 7.26 33.87 8.49
N ILE A 205 6.12 33.56 7.87
CA ILE A 205 5.85 33.84 6.46
C ILE A 205 5.31 35.27 6.33
N PRO A 206 5.97 36.17 5.59
CA PRO A 206 5.42 37.48 5.31
C PRO A 206 4.23 37.36 4.34
N LEU A 207 3.11 38.00 4.68
CA LEU A 207 1.89 38.02 3.87
C LEU A 207 1.84 39.28 2.98
N PRO A 208 1.13 39.23 1.84
CA PRO A 208 1.06 40.37 0.90
C PRO A 208 0.54 41.69 1.49
N ASP A 209 -0.22 41.63 2.59
CA ASP A 209 -0.76 42.81 3.27
C ASP A 209 0.16 43.38 4.37
N GLY A 210 1.40 42.90 4.45
CA GLY A 210 2.42 43.34 5.41
C GLY A 210 2.30 42.71 6.80
N THR A 211 1.33 41.80 7.01
CA THR A 211 1.26 40.98 8.22
C THR A 211 2.10 39.71 8.09
N PHE A 212 2.16 38.90 9.14
CA PHE A 212 2.90 37.63 9.15
C PHE A 212 1.98 36.48 9.52
N TYR A 213 2.20 35.33 8.89
CA TYR A 213 1.70 34.05 9.35
C TYR A 213 2.83 33.35 10.11
N GLU A 214 2.57 32.98 11.36
CA GLU A 214 3.53 32.31 12.24
C GLU A 214 2.98 30.94 12.62
N ASP A 215 3.79 29.90 12.41
CA ASP A 215 3.45 28.53 12.80
C ASP A 215 4.70 27.77 13.26
N ARG A 216 4.48 26.68 13.99
CA ARG A 216 5.51 25.69 14.33
C ARG A 216 5.20 24.41 13.59
N LEU A 217 6.03 24.13 12.59
CA LEU A 217 5.91 22.95 11.76
C LEU A 217 6.86 21.87 12.27
N ILE A 218 6.44 20.62 12.09
CA ILE A 218 7.24 19.44 12.33
C ILE A 218 7.80 19.00 10.97
N ILE A 219 9.10 18.77 10.91
CA ILE A 219 9.77 18.14 9.77
C ILE A 219 10.48 16.88 10.25
N GLY A 220 10.46 15.85 9.42
CA GLY A 220 11.17 14.62 9.70
C GLY A 220 11.52 13.84 8.44
N ALA A 221 12.45 12.91 8.63
CA ALA A 221 12.77 11.86 7.69
C ALA A 221 13.07 10.59 8.49
N GLY A 222 13.14 9.44 7.83
CA GLY A 222 13.53 8.21 8.48
C GLY A 222 14.37 7.29 7.61
N ILE A 223 15.01 6.35 8.30
CA ILE A 223 15.68 5.19 7.72
C ILE A 223 14.92 3.94 8.10
N TYR A 224 14.96 2.95 7.21
CA TYR A 224 14.33 1.65 7.42
C TYR A 224 15.43 0.68 7.83
N GLY A 225 15.24 0.02 8.97
CA GLY A 225 16.28 -0.79 9.62
C GLY A 225 17.11 -0.04 10.69
N GLU A 226 17.78 -0.83 11.53
CA GLU A 226 18.49 -0.48 12.78
C GLU A 226 17.62 -0.21 14.03
N GLY A 227 17.00 -1.29 14.51
CA GLY A 227 16.60 -1.50 15.90
C GLY A 227 16.97 -2.91 16.36
N GLY A 228 18.25 -3.15 16.69
CA GLY A 228 18.70 -4.31 17.46
C GLY A 228 18.84 -5.64 16.70
N GLY A 229 19.98 -5.83 16.03
CA GLY A 229 20.51 -7.15 15.65
C GLY A 229 19.80 -7.82 14.49
N ALA A 230 20.58 -8.40 13.58
CA ALA A 230 20.10 -9.39 12.64
C ALA A 230 19.50 -10.59 13.41
N VAL A 231 18.21 -10.50 13.68
CA VAL A 231 17.37 -11.63 14.05
C VAL A 231 16.29 -11.64 12.98
N ALA A 232 16.23 -12.70 12.19
CA ALA A 232 15.10 -12.97 11.33
C ALA A 232 13.78 -12.81 12.13
N GLN A 233 13.09 -11.67 12.01
CA GLN A 233 11.86 -11.36 12.75
C GLN A 233 10.74 -10.79 11.86
N GLY A 234 10.75 -11.10 10.56
CA GLY A 234 9.58 -10.91 9.68
C GLY A 234 8.63 -12.12 9.64
N CYS A 235 9.01 -13.27 10.20
CA CYS A 235 8.30 -14.54 10.05
C CYS A 235 8.01 -15.18 11.42
N PRO A 236 7.03 -14.70 12.20
CA PRO A 236 6.71 -15.29 13.49
C PRO A 236 6.36 -16.78 13.34
N LEU A 237 6.85 -17.60 14.27
CA LEU A 237 6.46 -19.01 14.34
C LEU A 237 4.96 -19.10 14.69
N PRO A 238 4.14 -19.83 13.93
CA PRO A 238 2.75 -20.03 14.29
C PRO A 238 2.61 -20.69 15.65
N ALA A 239 1.58 -20.32 16.41
CA ALA A 239 1.30 -20.92 17.71
C ALA A 239 1.25 -22.45 17.63
N GLY A 240 2.02 -23.13 18.50
CA GLY A 240 2.10 -24.60 18.55
C GLY A 240 3.06 -25.23 17.53
N VAL A 241 3.80 -24.44 16.76
CA VAL A 241 4.88 -24.91 15.88
C VAL A 241 6.22 -24.74 16.58
N ALA A 242 7.02 -25.81 16.65
CA ALA A 242 8.36 -25.74 17.21
C ALA A 242 9.33 -25.11 16.20
N ALA A 243 10.32 -24.37 16.70
CA ALA A 243 11.39 -23.84 15.85
C ALA A 243 12.11 -24.98 15.12
N ASN A 244 12.26 -24.85 13.81
CA ASN A 244 13.02 -25.82 13.02
C ASN A 244 14.49 -25.38 12.99
N PRO A 245 15.42 -26.17 13.56
CA PRO A 245 16.84 -25.79 13.59
C PRO A 245 17.46 -25.68 12.20
N LEU A 246 16.86 -26.32 11.18
CA LEU A 246 17.31 -26.20 9.80
C LEU A 246 16.85 -24.92 9.13
N ALA A 247 16.04 -24.07 9.78
CA ALA A 247 15.68 -22.76 9.24
C ALA A 247 16.86 -21.79 9.17
N THR A 248 17.91 -22.03 9.96
CA THR A 248 19.20 -21.36 9.85
C THR A 248 20.17 -22.30 9.14
N PRO A 249 20.52 -22.06 7.86
CA PRO A 249 21.37 -22.96 7.12
C PRO A 249 22.83 -22.88 7.54
N SER A 250 23.56 -23.98 7.32
CA SER A 250 25.02 -24.01 7.45
C SER A 250 25.75 -23.34 6.28
N ILE A 251 25.05 -23.08 5.18
CA ILE A 251 25.53 -22.39 3.99
C ILE A 251 24.46 -21.39 3.55
N THR A 252 24.82 -20.11 3.45
CA THR A 252 23.87 -19.05 3.10
C THR A 252 23.91 -18.70 1.62
N ALA A 253 22.85 -18.06 1.12
CA ALA A 253 22.80 -17.48 -0.22
C ALA A 253 23.94 -16.46 -0.45
N GLU A 254 24.17 -15.58 0.54
CA GLU A 254 25.28 -14.60 0.52
C GLU A 254 26.66 -15.28 0.39
N GLN A 255 26.88 -16.41 1.06
CA GLN A 255 28.14 -17.14 0.94
C GLN A 255 28.39 -17.69 -0.46
N VAL A 256 27.31 -18.05 -1.18
CA VAL A 256 27.38 -18.48 -2.58
C VAL A 256 27.71 -17.30 -3.50
N GLU A 257 27.02 -16.17 -3.33
CA GLU A 257 27.31 -14.92 -4.07
C GLU A 257 28.75 -14.43 -3.85
N ALA A 258 29.25 -14.53 -2.61
CA ALA A 258 30.62 -14.19 -2.26
C ALA A 258 31.67 -15.23 -2.75
N GLY A 259 31.24 -16.33 -3.38
CA GLY A 259 32.11 -17.40 -3.86
C GLY A 259 32.78 -18.24 -2.77
N SER A 260 32.36 -18.08 -1.51
CA SER A 260 32.89 -18.81 -0.35
C SER A 260 32.22 -20.18 -0.13
N ALA A 261 31.11 -20.43 -0.82
CA ALA A 261 30.41 -21.71 -0.86
C ALA A 261 29.92 -22.02 -2.28
N THR A 262 29.59 -23.30 -2.55
CA THR A 262 29.06 -23.71 -3.85
C THR A 262 27.54 -23.72 -3.87
N LEU A 263 26.96 -23.43 -5.03
CA LEU A 263 25.51 -23.49 -5.22
C LEU A 263 24.95 -24.91 -5.03
N SER A 264 25.74 -25.96 -5.32
CA SER A 264 25.36 -27.34 -5.05
C SER A 264 25.22 -27.63 -3.57
N ASP A 265 26.15 -27.15 -2.75
CA ASP A 265 26.09 -27.38 -1.30
C ASP A 265 24.93 -26.60 -0.67
N PHE A 266 24.70 -25.37 -1.11
CA PHE A 266 23.53 -24.57 -0.73
C PHE A 266 22.22 -25.28 -1.09
N ALA A 267 22.07 -25.78 -2.31
CA ALA A 267 20.88 -26.50 -2.75
C ALA A 267 20.62 -27.78 -1.93
N LEU A 268 21.68 -28.50 -1.53
CA LEU A 268 21.56 -29.70 -0.69
C LEU A 268 21.20 -29.36 0.77
N VAL A 269 21.69 -28.25 1.31
CA VAL A 269 21.27 -27.73 2.63
C VAL A 269 19.80 -27.30 2.57
N ALA A 270 19.40 -26.56 1.53
CA ALA A 270 18.02 -26.15 1.31
C ALA A 270 17.07 -27.33 1.16
N LYS A 271 17.47 -28.38 0.41
CA LYS A 271 16.72 -29.63 0.30
C LYS A 271 16.40 -30.24 1.66
N ARG A 272 17.40 -30.37 2.55
CA ARG A 272 17.20 -30.95 3.89
C ARG A 272 16.21 -30.12 4.70
N TYR A 273 16.29 -28.79 4.60
CA TYR A 273 15.31 -27.93 5.24
C TYR A 273 13.90 -28.16 4.68
N MET A 274 13.73 -28.21 3.36
CA MET A 274 12.42 -28.45 2.73
C MET A 274 11.83 -29.82 3.07
N GLU A 275 12.67 -30.86 3.19
CA GLU A 275 12.24 -32.22 3.60
C GLU A 275 11.80 -32.30 5.05
N SER A 276 12.32 -31.43 5.92
CA SER A 276 11.98 -31.40 7.35
C SER A 276 10.61 -30.78 7.66
N VAL A 277 10.01 -30.07 6.70
CA VAL A 277 8.71 -29.40 6.86
C VAL A 277 7.56 -30.39 6.59
N GLN A 278 6.69 -30.60 7.57
CA GLN A 278 5.65 -31.64 7.51
C GLN A 278 4.22 -31.09 7.51
N ARG A 279 3.97 -29.93 8.14
CA ARG A 279 2.60 -29.43 8.38
C ARG A 279 2.34 -28.08 7.69
N GLY A 280 1.07 -27.79 7.42
CA GLY A 280 0.62 -26.52 6.82
C GLY A 280 1.18 -25.26 7.51
N PRO A 281 1.09 -25.13 8.85
CA PRO A 281 1.67 -23.99 9.56
C PRO A 281 3.20 -23.87 9.42
N GLU A 282 3.92 -25.01 9.41
CA GLU A 282 5.36 -25.02 9.18
C GLU A 282 5.70 -24.59 7.74
N LEU A 283 4.87 -24.96 6.76
CA LEU A 283 5.00 -24.49 5.37
C LEU A 283 4.80 -23.00 5.25
N ALA A 284 3.85 -22.42 5.99
CA ALA A 284 3.64 -20.97 6.00
C ALA A 284 4.86 -20.21 6.52
N HIS A 285 5.40 -20.69 7.64
CA HIS A 285 6.58 -20.11 8.24
C HIS A 285 7.81 -20.27 7.32
N ASN A 286 8.03 -21.48 6.79
CA ASN A 286 9.10 -21.76 5.83
C ASN A 286 9.01 -20.86 4.59
N ALA A 287 7.83 -20.76 3.98
CA ALA A 287 7.58 -19.91 2.83
C ALA A 287 7.89 -18.43 3.12
N CYS A 288 7.56 -17.94 4.31
CA CYS A 288 7.96 -16.61 4.75
C CYS A 288 9.49 -16.50 4.84
N VAL A 289 10.14 -17.42 5.57
CA VAL A 289 11.59 -17.39 5.83
C VAL A 289 12.41 -17.38 4.53
N VAL A 290 12.03 -18.18 3.53
CA VAL A 290 12.80 -18.29 2.27
C VAL A 290 12.51 -17.18 1.25
N ARG A 291 11.56 -16.29 1.53
CA ARG A 291 11.25 -15.10 0.71
C ARG A 291 11.95 -13.84 1.19
N GLN A 292 12.29 -13.79 2.47
CA GLN A 292 12.99 -12.67 3.08
C GLN A 292 14.46 -12.69 2.67
N ASP A 293 15.03 -11.50 2.41
CA ASP A 293 16.47 -11.36 2.26
C ASP A 293 17.18 -11.88 3.53
N GLY A 294 18.22 -12.66 3.32
CA GLY A 294 18.94 -13.32 4.41
C GLY A 294 19.52 -14.68 4.02
N PRO A 295 19.52 -15.66 4.94
CA PRO A 295 20.28 -16.90 4.71
C PRO A 295 19.86 -17.71 3.48
N TRP A 296 18.61 -17.55 3.01
CA TRP A 296 18.05 -18.33 1.89
C TRP A 296 17.85 -17.52 0.61
N LYS A 297 18.04 -16.20 0.66
CA LYS A 297 17.86 -15.29 -0.47
C LYS A 297 18.86 -14.14 -0.37
N SER A 298 19.68 -13.96 -1.40
CA SER A 298 20.61 -12.85 -1.53
C SER A 298 20.93 -12.65 -3.01
N GLY A 299 20.63 -11.46 -3.55
CA GLY A 299 20.78 -11.18 -4.98
C GLY A 299 20.07 -12.23 -5.84
N ASP A 300 20.80 -12.81 -6.79
CA ASP A 300 20.28 -13.83 -7.72
C ASP A 300 20.25 -15.25 -7.13
N THR A 301 20.83 -15.45 -5.95
CA THR A 301 20.79 -16.73 -5.24
C THR A 301 19.54 -16.82 -4.37
N TYR A 302 18.51 -17.48 -4.90
CA TYR A 302 17.28 -17.81 -4.18
C TYR A 302 16.70 -19.16 -4.62
N LEU A 303 15.60 -19.57 -4.00
CA LEU A 303 14.97 -20.87 -4.18
C LEU A 303 13.68 -20.80 -5.02
N VAL A 304 13.52 -21.74 -5.94
CA VAL A 304 12.25 -22.00 -6.65
C VAL A 304 11.92 -23.48 -6.54
N THR A 305 10.67 -23.80 -6.23
CA THR A 305 10.20 -25.19 -6.25
C THR A 305 9.34 -25.42 -7.49
N ILE A 306 9.60 -26.51 -8.20
CA ILE A 306 8.92 -26.95 -9.42
C ILE A 306 8.24 -28.29 -9.14
N ASN A 307 7.02 -28.48 -9.63
CA ASN A 307 6.37 -29.78 -9.58
C ASN A 307 6.92 -30.73 -10.66
N THR A 308 6.54 -32.00 -10.62
CA THR A 308 7.05 -33.02 -11.57
C THR A 308 6.48 -32.91 -12.99
N GLU A 309 5.61 -31.94 -13.23
CA GLU A 309 5.04 -31.61 -14.54
C GLU A 309 5.73 -30.41 -15.18
N GLY A 310 6.74 -29.83 -14.52
CA GLY A 310 7.45 -28.66 -14.99
C GLY A 310 6.70 -27.35 -14.78
N ARG A 311 5.90 -27.24 -13.71
CA ARG A 311 5.22 -26.00 -13.32
C ARG A 311 5.84 -25.40 -12.08
N VAL A 312 5.92 -24.08 -12.04
CA VAL A 312 6.37 -23.34 -10.85
C VAL A 312 5.37 -23.60 -9.72
N PHE A 313 5.82 -24.23 -8.63
CA PHE A 313 5.01 -24.48 -7.45
C PHE A 313 5.11 -23.31 -6.46
N PHE A 314 6.33 -22.90 -6.18
CA PHE A 314 6.67 -21.84 -5.23
C PHE A 314 7.87 -21.07 -5.74
N HIS A 315 7.82 -19.75 -5.64
CA HIS A 315 8.90 -18.86 -6.05
C HIS A 315 9.23 -17.92 -4.88
N SER A 316 10.51 -17.89 -4.46
CA SER A 316 10.97 -17.06 -3.34
C SER A 316 11.00 -15.56 -3.67
N ASP A 317 11.12 -15.21 -4.94
CA ASP A 317 11.15 -13.80 -5.36
C ASP A 317 9.81 -13.31 -5.96
N LYS A 318 9.32 -13.95 -7.03
CA LYS A 318 8.09 -13.58 -7.77
C LYS A 318 6.98 -14.62 -7.62
N ALA A 319 6.18 -14.56 -6.56
CA ALA A 319 5.09 -15.51 -6.29
C ALA A 319 4.00 -15.52 -7.39
N ALA A 320 3.82 -14.41 -8.11
CA ALA A 320 2.89 -14.31 -9.24
C ALA A 320 3.15 -15.36 -10.35
N LEU A 321 4.38 -15.88 -10.47
CA LEU A 321 4.73 -16.93 -11.43
C LEU A 321 4.23 -18.32 -11.01
N GLY A 322 3.74 -18.48 -9.77
CA GLY A 322 3.22 -19.74 -9.26
C GLY A 322 2.05 -20.28 -10.10
N GLY A 323 2.17 -21.55 -10.51
CA GLY A 323 1.24 -22.29 -11.36
C GLY A 323 1.64 -22.36 -12.83
N ARG A 324 2.47 -21.43 -13.31
CA ARG A 324 2.82 -21.30 -14.74
C ARG A 324 3.68 -22.46 -15.23
N PRO A 325 3.46 -22.95 -16.47
CA PRO A 325 4.28 -24.00 -17.07
C PRO A 325 5.63 -23.44 -17.55
N LEU A 326 6.70 -24.23 -17.38
CA LEU A 326 8.01 -23.93 -17.96
C LEU A 326 8.02 -24.31 -19.45
N LYS A 327 8.72 -23.52 -20.26
CA LYS A 327 9.02 -23.88 -21.65
C LYS A 327 9.73 -25.23 -21.70
N ARG A 328 9.40 -26.02 -22.73
CA ARG A 328 9.93 -27.38 -22.91
C ARG A 328 11.45 -27.52 -22.75
N PRO A 329 12.31 -26.63 -23.30
CA PRO A 329 13.76 -26.76 -23.12
C PRO A 329 14.22 -26.56 -21.67
N VAL A 330 13.60 -25.62 -20.94
CA VAL A 330 13.90 -25.33 -19.53
C VAL A 330 13.51 -26.52 -18.66
N TRP A 331 12.28 -27.02 -18.85
CA TRP A 331 11.82 -28.21 -18.13
C TRP A 331 12.70 -29.44 -18.43
N ALA A 332 13.06 -29.68 -19.69
CA ALA A 332 13.90 -30.81 -20.07
C ALA A 332 15.27 -30.80 -19.37
N ALA A 333 15.88 -29.62 -19.22
CA ALA A 333 17.14 -29.47 -18.49
C ALA A 333 17.00 -29.82 -17.00
N ILE A 334 15.98 -29.26 -16.34
CA ILE A 334 15.69 -29.52 -14.91
C ILE A 334 15.36 -31.00 -14.66
N ALA A 335 14.52 -31.59 -15.52
CA ALA A 335 14.14 -32.99 -15.44
C ALA A 335 15.34 -33.94 -15.64
N THR A 336 16.28 -33.57 -16.51
CA THR A 336 17.52 -34.31 -16.75
C THR A 336 18.45 -34.24 -15.54
N ALA A 337 18.67 -33.05 -14.99
CA ALA A 337 19.55 -32.84 -13.83
C ALA A 337 19.11 -33.66 -12.60
N THR A 338 17.80 -33.79 -12.39
CA THR A 338 17.21 -34.52 -11.25
C THR A 338 16.86 -35.97 -11.55
N GLY A 339 16.87 -36.38 -12.82
CA GLY A 339 16.40 -37.71 -13.22
C GLY A 339 14.89 -37.91 -13.00
N ALA A 340 14.10 -36.83 -13.14
CA ALA A 340 12.66 -36.84 -12.88
C ALA A 340 11.87 -37.81 -13.79
N ALA A 341 12.40 -38.16 -14.96
CA ALA A 341 11.77 -39.15 -15.85
C ALA A 341 11.57 -40.52 -15.18
N ALA A 342 12.45 -40.91 -14.26
CA ALA A 342 12.36 -42.17 -13.53
C ALA A 342 11.24 -42.21 -12.47
N LEU A 343 10.65 -41.07 -12.09
CA LEU A 343 9.60 -41.02 -11.08
C LEU A 343 8.36 -41.82 -11.49
N ARG A 344 8.03 -41.82 -12.79
CA ARG A 344 6.84 -42.53 -13.31
C ARG A 344 6.95 -44.05 -13.18
N THR A 345 8.17 -44.59 -13.20
CA THR A 345 8.41 -46.04 -13.18
C THR A 345 8.90 -46.54 -11.83
N THR A 346 9.72 -45.77 -11.12
CA THR A 346 10.38 -46.18 -9.88
C THR A 346 9.81 -45.52 -8.63
N GLY A 347 8.99 -44.47 -8.80
CA GLY A 347 8.53 -43.63 -7.70
C GLY A 347 9.61 -42.75 -7.09
N ASN A 348 10.85 -42.74 -7.61
CA ASN A 348 11.98 -41.97 -7.07
C ASN A 348 12.72 -41.21 -8.19
N PHE A 349 13.42 -40.15 -7.80
CA PHE A 349 14.37 -39.47 -8.67
C PHE A 349 15.58 -40.38 -8.91
N SER A 350 16.00 -40.57 -10.16
CA SER A 350 17.22 -41.35 -10.44
C SER A 350 18.51 -40.61 -10.07
N ASN A 351 18.43 -39.29 -9.91
CA ASN A 351 19.52 -38.46 -9.37
C ASN A 351 19.01 -37.56 -8.23
N PRO A 352 18.80 -38.10 -7.01
CA PRO A 352 18.19 -37.36 -5.91
C PRO A 352 19.06 -36.20 -5.38
N ASN A 353 20.38 -36.22 -5.62
CA ASN A 353 21.29 -35.11 -5.26
C ASN A 353 21.45 -34.08 -6.38
N GLY A 354 20.74 -34.28 -7.50
CA GLY A 354 20.60 -33.27 -8.51
C GLY A 354 21.86 -33.00 -9.35
N GLY A 355 21.83 -31.89 -10.06
CA GLY A 355 22.93 -31.47 -10.92
C GLY A 355 22.85 -30.00 -11.32
N ALA A 356 23.96 -29.50 -11.83
CA ALA A 356 24.06 -28.16 -12.38
C ALA A 356 23.19 -28.02 -13.64
N LEU A 357 22.59 -26.85 -13.79
CA LEU A 357 21.78 -26.50 -14.94
C LEU A 357 22.64 -25.84 -16.03
N PRO A 358 22.29 -26.01 -17.32
CA PRO A 358 23.05 -25.41 -18.41
C PRO A 358 23.00 -23.87 -18.38
N ALA A 359 24.12 -23.22 -18.69
CA ALA A 359 24.21 -21.76 -18.77
C ALA A 359 23.22 -21.15 -19.78
N GLN A 360 22.82 -21.91 -20.80
CA GLN A 360 21.86 -21.47 -21.83
C GLN A 360 20.46 -21.19 -21.30
N ILE A 361 20.12 -21.75 -20.12
CA ILE A 361 18.85 -21.48 -19.45
C ILE A 361 19.02 -20.60 -18.21
N GLY A 362 20.20 -19.98 -18.01
CA GLY A 362 20.51 -19.16 -16.84
C GLY A 362 21.41 -19.81 -15.79
N GLY A 363 21.78 -21.09 -15.96
CA GLY A 363 22.55 -21.80 -14.94
C GLY A 363 21.70 -22.20 -13.72
N GLY A 364 22.35 -22.45 -12.59
CA GLY A 364 21.69 -22.88 -11.35
C GLY A 364 21.97 -24.33 -10.96
N TYR A 365 21.32 -24.81 -9.90
CA TYR A 365 21.42 -26.20 -9.44
C TYR A 365 20.05 -26.75 -9.05
N ALA A 366 19.68 -27.92 -9.57
CA ALA A 366 18.37 -28.53 -9.34
C ALA A 366 18.48 -29.85 -8.57
N VAL A 367 17.71 -30.03 -7.50
CA VAL A 367 17.66 -31.23 -6.65
C VAL A 367 16.24 -31.75 -6.48
N GLY A 368 16.06 -33.07 -6.55
CA GLY A 368 14.79 -33.71 -6.25
C GLY A 368 14.61 -33.94 -4.75
N PHE A 369 13.41 -33.67 -4.22
CA PHE A 369 13.09 -33.91 -2.83
C PHE A 369 11.64 -34.39 -2.65
N ARG A 370 11.35 -34.98 -1.48
CA ARG A 370 10.00 -35.43 -1.11
C ARG A 370 9.77 -35.18 0.37
N ARG A 371 8.70 -34.46 0.69
CA ARG A 371 8.20 -34.31 2.07
C ARG A 371 7.49 -35.59 2.50
N ALA A 372 7.51 -35.90 3.79
CA ALA A 372 6.76 -37.04 4.33
C ALA A 372 5.26 -36.94 3.96
N GLY A 373 4.75 -37.91 3.21
CA GLY A 373 3.35 -37.92 2.73
C GLY A 373 3.03 -36.89 1.64
N GLY A 374 4.02 -36.17 1.11
CA GLY A 374 3.85 -35.18 0.04
C GLY A 374 4.21 -35.71 -1.34
N ASP A 375 3.80 -34.98 -2.37
CA ASP A 375 4.18 -35.26 -3.76
C ASP A 375 5.68 -34.95 -3.97
N PRO A 376 6.38 -35.69 -4.85
CA PRO A 376 7.74 -35.34 -5.26
C PRO A 376 7.80 -33.92 -5.84
N LEU A 377 8.82 -33.16 -5.46
CA LEU A 377 9.06 -31.80 -5.94
C LEU A 377 10.54 -31.64 -6.31
N ILE A 378 10.84 -30.62 -7.10
CA ILE A 378 12.20 -30.26 -7.51
C ILE A 378 12.50 -28.88 -6.96
N LEU A 379 13.58 -28.75 -6.20
CA LEU A 379 14.11 -27.47 -5.74
C LEU A 379 15.19 -27.01 -6.71
N VAL A 380 15.09 -25.77 -7.18
CA VAL A 380 16.07 -25.10 -8.03
C VAL A 380 16.65 -23.93 -7.24
N ALA A 381 17.97 -23.86 -7.17
CA ALA A 381 18.69 -22.76 -6.53
C ALA A 381 19.47 -21.96 -7.59
N GLY A 382 19.43 -20.63 -7.49
CA GLY A 382 20.23 -19.72 -8.32
C GLY A 382 19.87 -19.67 -9.80
N LEU A 383 18.62 -20.01 -10.15
CA LEU A 383 18.07 -19.78 -11.49
C LEU A 383 16.97 -18.72 -11.39
N ASP A 384 17.16 -17.56 -12.03
CA ASP A 384 16.15 -16.52 -12.10
C ASP A 384 15.01 -16.92 -13.07
N ILE A 385 13.95 -17.53 -12.54
CA ILE A 385 12.78 -17.90 -13.35
C ILE A 385 11.96 -16.63 -13.63
N GLN A 386 11.99 -16.20 -14.87
CA GLN A 386 11.25 -15.05 -15.40
C GLN A 386 10.34 -15.46 -16.56
N GLU A 387 9.54 -14.53 -17.08
CA GLU A 387 8.58 -14.77 -18.18
C GLU A 387 9.22 -15.43 -19.42
N ALA A 388 10.49 -15.13 -19.72
CA ALA A 388 11.21 -15.77 -20.81
C ALA A 388 11.34 -17.31 -20.68
N HIS A 389 11.23 -17.85 -19.47
CA HIS A 389 11.27 -19.28 -19.17
C HIS A 389 9.90 -19.96 -19.19
N LEU A 390 8.81 -19.18 -19.26
CA LEU A 390 7.44 -19.68 -19.09
C LEU A 390 6.74 -19.88 -20.44
N ASP A 391 5.89 -20.90 -20.49
CA ASP A 391 5.03 -21.20 -21.64
C ASP A 391 3.60 -20.67 -21.42
N THR A 392 2.79 -20.69 -22.46
CA THR A 392 1.37 -20.33 -22.39
C THR A 392 0.57 -21.44 -21.69
N GLU A 393 -0.47 -21.05 -20.94
CA GLU A 393 -1.35 -22.01 -20.30
C GLU A 393 -2.21 -22.75 -21.35
N THR A 394 -2.39 -24.06 -21.15
CA THR A 394 -3.16 -24.91 -22.07
C THR A 394 -4.43 -25.47 -21.44
N ILE A 395 -4.64 -25.21 -20.15
CA ILE A 395 -5.84 -25.64 -19.44
C ILE A 395 -7.01 -24.77 -19.83
N ASP A 396 -8.14 -25.42 -20.11
CA ASP A 396 -9.39 -24.75 -20.41
C ASP A 396 -9.81 -23.87 -19.21
N PRO A 397 -9.96 -22.55 -19.40
CA PRO A 397 -10.40 -21.67 -18.32
C PRO A 397 -11.86 -21.91 -17.91
N GLY A 398 -12.62 -22.69 -18.68
CA GLY A 398 -14.05 -22.86 -18.51
C GLY A 398 -14.84 -21.65 -19.02
N ASP A 399 -16.16 -21.81 -19.05
CA ASP A 399 -17.10 -20.79 -19.54
C ASP A 399 -18.18 -20.54 -18.48
N PRO A 400 -17.88 -19.74 -17.44
CA PRO A 400 -18.86 -19.41 -16.41
C PRO A 400 -19.97 -18.52 -16.95
N THR A 401 -21.15 -18.59 -16.33
CA THR A 401 -22.28 -17.73 -16.68
C THR A 401 -22.12 -16.30 -16.17
N VAL A 402 -21.24 -16.09 -15.19
CA VAL A 402 -20.81 -14.76 -14.74
C VAL A 402 -19.29 -14.72 -14.73
N ARG A 403 -18.71 -13.87 -15.56
CA ARG A 403 -17.27 -13.60 -15.62
C ARG A 403 -16.90 -12.49 -14.65
N ALA A 404 -15.60 -12.36 -14.35
CA ALA A 404 -15.09 -11.35 -13.42
C ALA A 404 -15.42 -9.91 -13.84
N ASP A 405 -15.45 -9.62 -15.14
CA ASP A 405 -15.83 -8.31 -15.71
C ASP A 405 -17.34 -8.01 -15.64
N GLU A 406 -18.15 -9.02 -15.33
CA GLU A 406 -19.61 -8.91 -15.19
C GLU A 406 -20.06 -8.81 -13.72
N VAL A 407 -19.12 -8.87 -12.77
CA VAL A 407 -19.43 -8.81 -11.33
C VAL A 407 -19.61 -7.36 -10.90
N VAL A 408 -20.87 -6.94 -10.75
CA VAL A 408 -21.25 -5.55 -10.42
C VAL A 408 -22.06 -5.43 -9.13
N ASP A 409 -22.56 -6.55 -8.59
CA ASP A 409 -23.41 -6.56 -7.41
C ASP A 409 -23.23 -7.84 -6.58
N ARG A 410 -23.98 -7.94 -5.47
CA ARG A 410 -23.92 -9.12 -4.59
C ARG A 410 -24.42 -10.40 -5.28
N ALA A 411 -25.39 -10.31 -6.18
CA ALA A 411 -25.99 -11.48 -6.82
C ALA A 411 -25.00 -12.10 -7.82
N THR A 412 -24.45 -11.28 -8.71
CA THR A 412 -23.38 -11.64 -9.65
C THR A 412 -22.13 -12.12 -8.93
N LEU A 413 -21.72 -11.46 -7.84
CA LEU A 413 -20.57 -11.88 -7.02
C LEU A 413 -20.78 -13.28 -6.39
N LYS A 414 -21.96 -13.55 -5.85
CA LYS A 414 -22.30 -14.89 -5.32
C LYS A 414 -22.24 -15.95 -6.41
N THR A 415 -22.78 -15.68 -7.60
CA THR A 415 -22.72 -16.62 -8.72
C THR A 415 -21.28 -16.88 -9.15
N PHE A 416 -20.51 -15.82 -9.37
CA PHE A 416 -19.10 -15.87 -9.75
C PHE A 416 -18.26 -16.76 -8.82
N VAL A 417 -18.31 -16.53 -7.50
CA VAL A 417 -17.53 -17.35 -6.54
C VAL A 417 -17.97 -18.80 -6.53
N ASN A 418 -19.28 -19.08 -6.65
CA ASN A 418 -19.77 -20.46 -6.67
C ASN A 418 -19.37 -21.21 -7.95
N GLU A 419 -19.40 -20.55 -9.11
CA GLU A 419 -18.93 -21.13 -10.36
C GLU A 419 -17.41 -21.32 -10.38
N ALA A 420 -16.64 -20.37 -9.85
CA ALA A 420 -15.20 -20.52 -9.67
C ALA A 420 -14.86 -21.70 -8.74
N THR A 421 -15.61 -21.85 -7.64
CA THR A 421 -15.47 -22.98 -6.72
C THR A 421 -15.75 -24.29 -7.45
N ASN A 422 -16.83 -24.36 -8.24
CA ASN A 422 -17.18 -25.54 -9.03
C ASN A 422 -16.14 -25.87 -10.11
N TYR A 423 -15.58 -24.85 -10.78
CA TYR A 423 -14.50 -25.00 -11.74
C TYR A 423 -13.29 -25.65 -11.08
N VAL A 424 -12.77 -25.05 -9.98
CA VAL A 424 -11.62 -25.60 -9.23
C VAL A 424 -11.89 -27.03 -8.76
N LEU A 425 -13.10 -27.31 -8.26
CA LEU A 425 -13.50 -28.64 -7.81
C LEU A 425 -13.53 -29.66 -8.94
N THR A 426 -14.06 -29.28 -10.10
CA THR A 426 -14.20 -30.18 -11.25
C THR A 426 -12.83 -30.48 -11.83
N THR A 427 -11.99 -29.46 -12.02
CA THR A 427 -10.61 -29.63 -12.49
C THR A 427 -9.79 -30.47 -11.50
N PHE A 428 -9.97 -30.27 -10.20
CA PHE A 428 -9.32 -31.12 -9.19
C PHE A 428 -9.78 -32.59 -9.26
N ARG A 429 -11.06 -32.85 -9.53
CA ARG A 429 -11.58 -34.22 -9.67
C ARG A 429 -11.09 -34.90 -10.94
N SER A 430 -10.92 -34.17 -12.04
CA SER A 430 -10.45 -34.72 -13.31
C SER A 430 -8.93 -34.90 -13.34
N GLU A 431 -8.17 -33.90 -12.90
CA GLU A 431 -6.70 -33.85 -13.02
C GLU A 431 -5.96 -34.24 -11.72
N GLY A 432 -6.68 -34.45 -10.62
CA GLY A 432 -6.10 -34.84 -9.32
C GLY A 432 -5.39 -33.69 -8.60
N ARG A 433 -4.48 -34.02 -7.67
CA ARG A 433 -3.86 -33.01 -6.77
C ARG A 433 -2.99 -31.97 -7.49
N ALA A 434 -2.44 -32.31 -8.65
CA ALA A 434 -1.65 -31.38 -9.46
C ALA A 434 -2.49 -30.23 -10.03
N ALA A 435 -3.80 -30.44 -10.19
CA ALA A 435 -4.78 -29.46 -10.66
C ALA A 435 -4.74 -28.15 -9.88
N PHE A 436 -4.49 -28.19 -8.56
CA PHE A 436 -4.51 -26.97 -7.74
C PHE A 436 -3.46 -25.94 -8.16
N ASN A 437 -2.28 -26.39 -8.62
CA ASN A 437 -1.26 -25.46 -9.12
C ASN A 437 -1.57 -25.02 -10.54
N GLN A 438 -2.09 -25.94 -11.33
CA GLN A 438 -2.52 -25.74 -12.69
C GLN A 438 -3.62 -24.67 -12.82
N VAL A 439 -4.62 -24.65 -11.93
CA VAL A 439 -5.68 -23.63 -11.98
C VAL A 439 -5.19 -22.25 -11.57
N LYS A 440 -4.08 -22.10 -10.84
CA LYS A 440 -3.61 -20.77 -10.38
C LYS A 440 -3.31 -19.82 -11.54
N SER A 441 -2.74 -20.33 -12.64
CA SER A 441 -2.47 -19.53 -13.84
C SER A 441 -3.77 -19.04 -14.49
N VAL A 442 -4.76 -19.93 -14.61
CA VAL A 442 -6.10 -19.62 -15.13
C VAL A 442 -6.82 -18.59 -14.24
N LEU A 443 -6.77 -18.75 -12.93
CA LEU A 443 -7.43 -17.84 -11.99
C LEU A 443 -6.75 -16.46 -11.88
N ARG A 444 -5.51 -16.33 -12.37
CA ARG A 444 -4.73 -15.09 -12.37
C ARG A 444 -4.67 -14.42 -13.75
N ASP A 445 -5.08 -15.10 -14.83
CA ASP A 445 -5.04 -14.56 -16.19
C ASP A 445 -5.98 -13.34 -16.30
N PRO A 446 -5.46 -12.12 -16.51
CA PRO A 446 -6.28 -10.91 -16.60
C PRO A 446 -7.16 -10.87 -17.86
N ASN A 447 -6.93 -11.76 -18.83
CA ASN A 447 -7.79 -11.94 -20.00
C ASN A 447 -8.77 -13.11 -19.84
N GLY A 448 -8.67 -13.84 -18.73
CA GLY A 448 -9.51 -14.99 -18.40
C GLY A 448 -10.86 -14.61 -17.79
N PRO A 449 -11.77 -15.58 -17.60
CA PRO A 449 -13.07 -15.34 -16.99
C PRO A 449 -13.01 -15.07 -15.48
N TRP A 450 -11.88 -15.36 -14.82
CA TRP A 450 -11.78 -15.38 -13.35
C TRP A 450 -11.03 -14.20 -12.74
N ARG A 451 -10.46 -13.32 -13.57
CA ARG A 451 -9.77 -12.10 -13.14
C ARG A 451 -10.11 -10.98 -14.12
N SER A 452 -10.63 -9.88 -13.60
CA SER A 452 -10.80 -8.64 -14.37
C SER A 452 -10.79 -7.46 -13.41
N GLY A 453 -10.01 -6.45 -13.74
CA GLY A 453 -9.86 -5.26 -12.94
C GLY A 453 -9.66 -5.55 -11.44
N PRO A 454 -10.52 -5.08 -10.52
CA PRO A 454 -10.38 -5.32 -9.08
C PRO A 454 -11.04 -6.63 -8.60
N VAL A 455 -11.71 -7.37 -9.50
CA VAL A 455 -12.40 -8.62 -9.18
C VAL A 455 -11.44 -9.78 -9.33
N TYR A 456 -11.19 -10.49 -8.23
CA TYR A 456 -10.30 -11.66 -8.17
C TYR A 456 -10.74 -12.64 -7.10
N LEU A 457 -10.27 -13.89 -7.24
CA LEU A 457 -10.46 -14.94 -6.24
C LEU A 457 -9.32 -14.98 -5.24
N PHE A 458 -9.65 -15.34 -3.99
CA PHE A 458 -8.70 -15.86 -3.02
C PHE A 458 -9.19 -17.23 -2.50
N ILE A 459 -8.24 -18.09 -2.18
CA ILE A 459 -8.50 -19.43 -1.63
C ILE A 459 -7.63 -19.60 -0.39
N MET A 460 -8.25 -19.91 0.74
CA MET A 460 -7.55 -20.10 2.01
C MET A 460 -8.09 -21.26 2.83
N GLU A 461 -7.28 -21.82 3.70
CA GLU A 461 -7.75 -22.76 4.72
C GLU A 461 -8.54 -22.02 5.82
N PRO A 462 -9.41 -22.70 6.59
CA PRO A 462 -10.10 -22.14 7.75
C PRO A 462 -9.18 -21.64 8.87
N THR A 463 -7.89 -21.98 8.81
CA THR A 463 -6.85 -21.45 9.70
C THR A 463 -6.40 -20.03 9.31
N GLY A 464 -6.82 -19.55 8.13
CA GLY A 464 -6.40 -18.33 7.45
C GLY A 464 -5.07 -18.47 6.68
N TYR A 465 -4.59 -19.70 6.48
CA TYR A 465 -3.48 -19.97 5.57
C TYR A 465 -3.93 -19.77 4.12
N THR A 466 -3.36 -18.79 3.43
CA THR A 466 -3.77 -18.44 2.06
C THR A 466 -3.02 -19.29 1.04
N ILE A 467 -3.74 -20.04 0.23
CA ILE A 467 -3.21 -20.94 -0.80
C ILE A 467 -3.06 -20.21 -2.12
N PHE A 468 -4.02 -19.35 -2.44
CA PHE A 468 -4.08 -18.58 -3.68
C PHE A 468 -4.64 -17.19 -3.40
N HIS A 469 -4.05 -16.18 -4.04
CA HIS A 469 -4.58 -14.83 -4.04
C HIS A 469 -4.36 -14.21 -5.43
N GLY A 470 -5.46 -13.90 -6.13
CA GLY A 470 -5.42 -13.52 -7.54
C GLY A 470 -4.82 -12.14 -7.83
N ALA A 471 -4.85 -11.22 -6.87
CA ALA A 471 -4.28 -9.87 -7.03
C ALA A 471 -2.91 -9.69 -6.38
N PHE A 472 -2.79 -9.99 -5.08
CA PHE A 472 -1.56 -9.83 -4.29
C PHE A 472 -0.92 -11.19 -3.88
N PRO A 473 -0.39 -11.98 -4.82
CA PRO A 473 0.19 -13.30 -4.51
C PRO A 473 1.45 -13.19 -3.63
N ASP A 474 2.28 -12.17 -3.83
CA ASP A 474 3.51 -11.96 -3.04
C ASP A 474 3.23 -11.63 -1.58
N ARG A 475 2.15 -10.88 -1.33
CA ARG A 475 1.69 -10.48 0.00
C ARG A 475 1.00 -11.60 0.78
N PHE A 476 0.21 -12.45 0.13
CA PHE A 476 -0.65 -13.40 0.85
C PHE A 476 -0.37 -14.88 0.62
N GLU A 477 0.08 -15.31 -0.57
CA GLU A 477 0.19 -16.74 -0.83
C GLU A 477 1.24 -17.42 0.04
N PHE A 478 0.88 -18.59 0.57
CA PHE A 478 1.66 -19.36 1.54
C PHE A 478 1.95 -18.58 2.83
N ARG A 479 1.15 -17.55 3.17
CA ARG A 479 1.20 -16.85 4.46
C ARG A 479 -0.06 -17.13 5.29
N ARG A 480 -0.01 -16.76 6.57
CA ARG A 480 -1.16 -16.86 7.50
C ARG A 480 -1.39 -15.52 8.22
N PRO A 481 -2.03 -14.52 7.56
CA PRO A 481 -2.20 -13.18 8.12
C PRO A 481 -3.32 -13.07 9.17
N THR A 482 -3.84 -14.20 9.68
CA THR A 482 -5.08 -14.27 10.48
C THR A 482 -5.08 -13.34 11.68
N ASP A 483 -3.92 -13.17 12.31
CA ASP A 483 -3.74 -12.44 13.56
C ASP A 483 -3.11 -11.06 13.35
N THR A 484 -2.74 -10.71 12.10
CA THR A 484 -1.99 -9.50 11.77
C THR A 484 -2.72 -8.60 10.78
N LEU A 485 -3.44 -9.15 9.80
CA LEU A 485 -4.11 -8.36 8.76
C LEU A 485 -5.36 -7.66 9.31
N ARG A 486 -5.28 -6.34 9.39
CA ARG A 486 -6.31 -5.47 9.94
C ARG A 486 -6.89 -4.57 8.87
N ASP A 487 -8.18 -4.32 9.02
CA ASP A 487 -8.85 -3.21 8.37
C ASP A 487 -8.29 -1.91 8.98
N GLN A 488 -7.65 -1.07 8.16
CA GLN A 488 -6.96 0.13 8.65
C GLN A 488 -7.93 1.19 9.19
N ILE A 489 -9.20 1.18 8.77
CA ILE A 489 -10.23 2.11 9.24
C ILE A 489 -10.85 1.61 10.55
N THR A 490 -11.25 0.35 10.61
CA THR A 490 -12.00 -0.21 11.76
C THR A 490 -11.12 -0.88 12.80
N ASN A 491 -9.84 -1.12 12.49
CA ASN A 491 -8.87 -1.87 13.29
C ASN A 491 -9.26 -3.33 13.61
N ARG A 492 -10.26 -3.86 12.91
CA ARG A 492 -10.72 -5.24 13.07
C ARG A 492 -9.89 -6.17 12.19
N LEU A 493 -9.58 -7.36 12.69
CA LEU A 493 -8.91 -8.39 11.89
C LEU A 493 -9.82 -8.83 10.73
N ILE A 494 -9.31 -8.82 9.51
CA ILE A 494 -10.10 -9.11 8.29
C ILE A 494 -10.42 -10.60 8.19
N LEU A 495 -9.40 -11.45 8.29
CA LEU A 495 -9.51 -12.89 8.06
C LEU A 495 -10.47 -13.60 9.03
N PRO A 496 -10.48 -13.31 10.35
CA PRO A 496 -11.47 -13.86 11.25
C PRO A 496 -12.92 -13.56 10.83
N GLN A 497 -13.19 -12.38 10.29
CA GLN A 497 -14.52 -12.00 9.81
C GLN A 497 -14.90 -12.80 8.55
N ILE A 498 -13.97 -12.94 7.59
CA ILE A 498 -14.19 -13.76 6.38
C ILE A 498 -14.41 -15.23 6.76
N ILE A 499 -13.58 -15.79 7.65
CA ILE A 499 -13.69 -17.19 8.12
C ILE A 499 -15.02 -17.43 8.82
N GLN A 500 -15.45 -16.51 9.70
CA GLN A 500 -16.73 -16.60 10.37
C GLN A 500 -17.89 -16.58 9.35
N THR A 501 -17.86 -15.65 8.39
CA THR A 501 -18.89 -15.52 7.35
C THR A 501 -18.96 -16.76 6.47
N ALA A 502 -17.82 -17.26 5.98
CA ALA A 502 -17.75 -18.44 5.14
C ALA A 502 -18.30 -19.71 5.80
N ARG A 503 -18.27 -19.76 7.13
CA ARG A 503 -18.73 -20.90 7.96
C ARG A 503 -20.10 -20.70 8.58
N SER A 504 -20.71 -19.53 8.41
CA SER A 504 -22.01 -19.20 9.02
C SER A 504 -23.15 -20.05 8.44
N SER A 505 -23.03 -20.51 7.20
CA SER A 505 -23.97 -21.40 6.53
C SER A 505 -23.28 -22.24 5.45
N GLU A 506 -23.94 -23.29 4.95
CA GLU A 506 -23.46 -24.06 3.79
C GLU A 506 -23.38 -23.21 2.51
N GLU A 507 -24.18 -22.15 2.42
CA GLU A 507 -24.16 -21.19 1.32
C GLU A 507 -23.12 -20.07 1.49
N GLY A 508 -22.38 -20.01 2.61
CA GLY A 508 -21.49 -18.89 2.91
C GLY A 508 -22.25 -17.59 3.19
N GLY A 509 -21.62 -16.44 2.94
CA GLY A 509 -22.21 -15.13 3.20
C GLY A 509 -21.37 -13.95 2.73
N PHE A 510 -21.86 -12.74 3.00
CA PHE A 510 -21.18 -11.49 2.68
C PHE A 510 -20.56 -10.86 3.93
N VAL A 511 -19.40 -10.24 3.74
CA VAL A 511 -18.69 -9.48 4.76
C VAL A 511 -18.10 -8.21 4.14
N GLN A 512 -18.04 -7.15 4.93
CA GLN A 512 -17.51 -5.85 4.54
C GLN A 512 -16.31 -5.51 5.40
N TYR A 513 -15.27 -4.99 4.76
CA TYR A 513 -14.05 -4.50 5.40
C TYR A 513 -13.35 -3.56 4.42
N TYR A 514 -12.51 -2.67 4.93
CA TYR A 514 -11.67 -1.84 4.09
C TYR A 514 -10.42 -2.61 3.67
N PHE A 515 -10.08 -2.52 2.39
CA PHE A 515 -8.98 -3.27 1.81
C PHE A 515 -8.44 -2.57 0.58
N ASP A 516 -7.16 -2.78 0.35
CA ASP A 516 -6.41 -2.37 -0.83
C ASP A 516 -7.08 -2.82 -2.14
N ASN A 517 -7.30 -1.89 -3.06
CA ASN A 517 -7.80 -2.15 -4.40
C ASN A 517 -6.62 -2.28 -5.37
N PRO A 518 -6.38 -3.48 -5.96
CA PRO A 518 -5.21 -3.70 -6.82
C PRO A 518 -5.16 -2.87 -8.12
N ASP A 519 -6.28 -2.21 -8.46
CA ASP A 519 -6.37 -1.34 -9.62
C ASP A 519 -6.30 0.15 -9.24
N ASP A 520 -6.30 0.47 -7.94
CA ASP A 520 -6.09 1.82 -7.48
C ASP A 520 -4.59 2.11 -7.51
N PRO A 521 -4.10 2.95 -8.43
CA PRO A 521 -2.66 3.24 -8.53
C PRO A 521 -2.12 4.02 -7.31
N ASN A 522 -3.00 4.44 -6.39
CA ASN A 522 -2.64 5.15 -5.18
C ASN A 522 -2.61 4.24 -3.93
N ASP A 523 -2.92 2.94 -4.09
CA ASP A 523 -2.99 1.94 -3.02
C ASP A 523 -3.83 2.40 -1.81
N ASP A 524 -5.03 2.96 -2.05
CA ASP A 524 -5.89 3.43 -0.96
C ASP A 524 -6.54 2.26 -0.19
N PHE A 525 -6.08 2.08 1.05
CA PHE A 525 -6.63 1.14 2.01
C PHE A 525 -8.00 1.54 2.58
N ASN A 526 -8.52 2.72 2.22
CA ASN A 526 -9.82 3.23 2.66
C ASN A 526 -10.96 2.87 1.71
N THR A 527 -10.72 1.98 0.74
CA THR A 527 -11.78 1.50 -0.14
C THR A 527 -12.58 0.37 0.51
N LEU A 528 -13.88 0.56 0.64
CA LEU A 528 -14.78 -0.47 1.18
C LEU A 528 -14.83 -1.66 0.22
N LYS A 529 -14.55 -2.86 0.70
CA LYS A 529 -14.68 -4.11 -0.05
C LYS A 529 -15.84 -4.95 0.46
N VAL A 530 -16.75 -5.33 -0.43
CA VAL A 530 -17.79 -6.33 -0.16
C VAL A 530 -17.33 -7.68 -0.69
N THR A 531 -17.08 -8.61 0.22
CA THR A 531 -16.63 -9.96 -0.11
C THR A 531 -17.75 -10.96 0.10
N TYR A 532 -17.99 -11.82 -0.89
CA TYR A 532 -18.72 -13.07 -0.67
C TYR A 532 -17.70 -14.18 -0.41
N ALA A 533 -17.91 -14.94 0.65
CA ALA A 533 -17.04 -16.06 1.01
C ALA A 533 -17.85 -17.29 1.39
N ARG A 534 -17.37 -18.46 0.99
CA ARG A 534 -18.00 -19.75 1.24
C ARG A 534 -16.95 -20.83 1.52
N GLN A 535 -17.20 -21.67 2.51
CA GLN A 535 -16.39 -22.85 2.75
C GLN A 535 -16.89 -24.05 1.92
N HIS A 536 -15.97 -24.77 1.30
CA HIS A 536 -16.21 -26.06 0.66
C HIS A 536 -15.26 -27.13 1.24
N VAL A 537 -15.72 -28.37 1.37
CA VAL A 537 -14.90 -29.48 1.88
C VAL A 537 -14.51 -30.41 0.74
N PHE A 538 -13.24 -30.40 0.36
CA PHE A 538 -12.70 -31.35 -0.61
C PHE A 538 -12.57 -32.71 0.05
N ARG A 539 -13.13 -33.74 -0.58
CA ARG A 539 -12.95 -35.13 -0.14
C ARG A 539 -11.98 -35.81 -1.10
N VAL A 540 -10.78 -36.07 -0.61
CA VAL A 540 -9.70 -36.71 -1.38
C VAL A 540 -9.56 -38.14 -0.91
N GLN A 541 -9.82 -39.09 -1.80
CA GLN A 541 -9.59 -40.50 -1.49
C GLN A 541 -8.08 -40.79 -1.60
N ARG A 542 -7.49 -41.33 -0.54
CA ARG A 542 -6.08 -41.71 -0.50
C ARG A 542 -5.90 -43.11 -1.10
N PRO A 543 -4.68 -43.44 -1.59
CA PRO A 543 -4.38 -44.77 -2.11
C PRO A 543 -4.60 -45.91 -1.09
N ASP A 544 -4.54 -45.60 0.21
CA ASP A 544 -4.80 -46.53 1.31
C ASP A 544 -6.30 -46.77 1.60
N GLY A 545 -7.20 -46.17 0.80
CA GLY A 545 -8.66 -46.28 0.93
C GLY A 545 -9.28 -45.30 1.93
N THR A 546 -8.49 -44.53 2.67
CA THR A 546 -9.02 -43.50 3.58
C THR A 546 -9.46 -42.24 2.83
N THR A 547 -10.44 -41.51 3.37
CA THR A 547 -10.85 -40.20 2.81
C THR A 547 -10.28 -39.08 3.66
N PHE A 548 -9.53 -38.19 3.03
CA PHE A 548 -9.04 -36.95 3.63
C PHE A 548 -9.99 -35.82 3.30
N GLU A 549 -10.55 -35.17 4.32
CA GLU A 549 -11.35 -33.96 4.17
C GLU A 549 -10.44 -32.72 4.26
N TYR A 550 -10.52 -31.86 3.26
CA TYR A 550 -9.72 -30.64 3.16
C TYR A 550 -10.65 -29.43 2.97
N PRO A 551 -11.03 -28.75 4.07
CA PRO A 551 -11.89 -27.58 3.99
C PRO A 551 -11.11 -26.39 3.43
N LEU A 552 -11.66 -25.73 2.42
CA LEU A 552 -11.14 -24.50 1.82
C LEU A 552 -12.23 -23.44 1.77
N ILE A 553 -11.85 -22.19 1.99
CA ILE A 553 -12.69 -21.02 1.84
C ILE A 553 -12.34 -20.37 0.51
N PHE A 554 -13.35 -20.18 -0.33
CA PHE A 554 -13.28 -19.40 -1.56
C PHE A 554 -13.95 -18.06 -1.31
N GLY A 555 -13.34 -17.00 -1.80
CA GLY A 555 -13.99 -15.71 -1.81
C GLY A 555 -13.50 -14.81 -2.94
N ALA A 556 -14.31 -13.83 -3.24
CA ALA A 556 -14.01 -12.70 -4.11
C ALA A 556 -14.77 -11.49 -3.57
N GLY A 557 -14.37 -10.30 -4.01
CA GLY A 557 -15.09 -9.09 -3.64
C GLY A 557 -15.13 -8.05 -4.73
N ILE A 558 -16.04 -7.11 -4.55
CA ILE A 558 -16.15 -5.86 -5.30
C ILE A 558 -15.87 -4.69 -4.35
N TYR A 559 -15.39 -3.60 -4.91
CA TYR A 559 -15.05 -2.38 -4.17
C TYR A 559 -16.18 -1.35 -4.34
N GLY A 560 -16.53 -0.64 -3.26
CA GLY A 560 -17.66 0.30 -3.18
C GLY A 560 -18.84 -0.17 -2.31
N ASP A 561 -19.81 0.72 -2.05
CA ASP A 561 -21.07 0.39 -1.34
C ASP A 561 -22.09 -0.23 -2.33
N PRO A 562 -22.62 -1.44 -2.05
CA PRO A 562 -23.55 -2.15 -2.94
C PRO A 562 -24.95 -1.53 -3.05
N SER A 563 -25.24 -0.44 -2.32
CA SER A 563 -26.49 0.31 -2.43
C SER A 563 -26.33 1.68 -3.12
N THR A 564 -25.11 2.16 -3.23
CA THR A 564 -24.76 3.44 -3.85
C THR A 564 -23.28 3.41 -4.23
N VAL A 565 -22.95 3.29 -5.51
CA VAL A 565 -21.67 3.89 -5.93
C VAL A 565 -21.93 5.40 -5.90
N ALA A 566 -21.67 6.01 -4.74
CA ALA A 566 -21.78 7.45 -4.52
C ALA A 566 -20.57 7.94 -3.74
N GLU A 567 -19.96 8.96 -4.33
CA GLU A 567 -18.90 9.88 -3.90
C GLU A 567 -18.24 9.63 -2.53
N ASP A 568 -16.91 9.53 -2.57
CA ASP A 568 -16.03 9.60 -1.40
C ASP A 568 -16.40 10.80 -0.53
N VAL A 569 -17.00 10.53 0.63
CA VAL A 569 -17.26 11.56 1.63
C VAL A 569 -15.96 11.77 2.41
N CYS A 570 -15.26 12.87 2.14
CA CYS A 570 -14.12 13.28 2.96
C CYS A 570 -14.54 13.35 4.45
N PRO A 571 -13.88 12.62 5.36
CA PRO A 571 -14.24 12.62 6.77
C PRO A 571 -14.08 14.02 7.38
N ARG A 572 -15.15 14.51 8.02
CA ARG A 572 -15.19 15.84 8.66
C ARG A 572 -14.42 15.83 9.99
N PRO A 573 -13.46 16.75 10.22
CA PRO A 573 -12.82 16.88 11.52
C PRO A 573 -13.85 17.30 12.59
N ALA A 574 -13.74 16.72 13.78
CA ALA A 574 -14.64 17.05 14.89
C ALA A 574 -14.49 18.52 15.32
N GLY A 575 -15.60 19.24 15.43
CA GLY A 575 -15.64 20.61 15.98
C GLY A 575 -15.69 21.76 14.97
N LEU A 576 -15.67 21.49 13.66
CA LEU A 576 -15.98 22.48 12.63
C LEU A 576 -17.49 22.61 12.43
N ALA A 577 -18.00 23.85 12.44
CA ALA A 577 -19.40 24.13 12.13
C ALA A 577 -19.68 23.85 10.64
N ASP A 578 -20.91 23.40 10.33
CA ASP A 578 -21.31 23.18 8.95
C ASP A 578 -21.19 24.48 8.15
N ASN A 579 -20.41 24.42 7.06
CA ASN A 579 -20.43 25.48 6.06
C ASN A 579 -21.51 25.10 5.02
N PRO A 580 -22.65 25.80 4.95
CA PRO A 580 -23.73 25.46 4.02
C PRO A 580 -23.28 25.57 2.55
N LEU A 581 -22.17 26.24 2.27
CA LEU A 581 -21.58 26.35 0.93
C LEU A 581 -20.70 25.14 0.55
N ALA A 582 -20.48 24.18 1.47
CA ALA A 582 -19.72 22.96 1.18
C ALA A 582 -20.45 22.00 0.22
N THR A 583 -21.77 22.13 0.09
CA THR A 583 -22.55 21.46 -0.94
C THR A 583 -22.88 22.49 -2.02
N PRO A 584 -22.16 22.49 -3.17
CA PRO A 584 -22.44 23.45 -4.22
C PRO A 584 -23.84 23.20 -4.81
N GLY A 585 -24.54 24.27 -5.17
CA GLY A 585 -25.86 24.19 -5.81
C GLY A 585 -25.83 23.60 -7.23
N VAL A 586 -24.64 23.47 -7.81
CA VAL A 586 -24.35 22.81 -9.09
C VAL A 586 -23.30 21.73 -8.82
N THR A 587 -23.54 20.48 -9.24
CA THR A 587 -22.59 19.38 -9.06
C THR A 587 -21.54 19.35 -10.18
N ALA A 588 -20.41 18.67 -9.94
CA ALA A 588 -19.39 18.48 -10.97
C ALA A 588 -19.94 17.75 -12.21
N ALA A 589 -20.85 16.79 -12.02
CA ALA A 589 -21.54 16.10 -13.11
C ALA A 589 -22.43 17.04 -13.95
N GLN A 590 -23.11 17.99 -13.30
CA GLN A 590 -23.91 19.02 -14.00
C GLN A 590 -23.01 20.01 -14.76
N ALA A 591 -21.85 20.34 -14.19
CA ALA A 591 -20.84 21.19 -14.84
C ALA A 591 -20.23 20.51 -16.08
N ALA A 592 -19.97 19.20 -16.01
CA ALA A 592 -19.41 18.42 -17.12
C ALA A 592 -20.36 18.29 -18.32
N ALA A 593 -21.68 18.43 -18.11
CA ALA A 593 -22.68 18.40 -19.20
C ALA A 593 -22.63 19.65 -20.11
N GLY A 594 -21.84 20.67 -19.77
CA GLY A 594 -21.57 21.87 -20.57
C GLY A 594 -22.60 23.01 -20.41
N GLY A 595 -22.29 24.18 -20.98
CA GLY A 595 -23.11 25.40 -20.90
C GLY A 595 -22.74 26.31 -19.72
N ASP A 596 -23.70 27.09 -19.21
CA ASP A 596 -23.49 28.01 -18.08
C ASP A 596 -23.18 27.29 -16.75
N SER A 597 -23.41 25.97 -16.66
CA SER A 597 -23.16 25.15 -15.47
C SER A 597 -21.67 25.10 -15.06
N LEU A 598 -20.74 25.25 -16.01
CA LEU A 598 -19.31 25.30 -15.72
C LEU A 598 -18.92 26.60 -15.00
N ARG A 599 -19.49 27.73 -15.45
CA ARG A 599 -19.34 29.04 -14.80
C ARG A 599 -19.95 29.01 -13.40
N ASP A 600 -21.18 28.52 -13.28
CA ASP A 600 -21.89 28.48 -12.01
C ASP A 600 -21.18 27.60 -10.98
N PHE A 601 -20.62 26.46 -11.41
CA PHE A 601 -19.78 25.61 -10.57
C PHE A 601 -18.50 26.32 -10.11
N ALA A 602 -17.80 27.01 -11.03
CA ALA A 602 -16.58 27.75 -10.68
C ALA A 602 -16.86 28.90 -9.69
N LEU A 603 -17.98 29.62 -9.86
CA LEU A 603 -18.38 30.68 -8.94
C LEU A 603 -18.82 30.13 -7.58
N ALA A 604 -19.54 29.01 -7.54
CA ALA A 604 -19.90 28.34 -6.28
C ALA A 604 -18.66 27.86 -5.51
N ALA A 605 -17.69 27.27 -6.22
CA ALA A 605 -16.41 26.87 -5.62
C ALA A 605 -15.63 28.08 -5.08
N LYS A 606 -15.58 29.18 -5.83
CA LYS A 606 -15.00 30.44 -5.36
C LYS A 606 -15.69 30.94 -4.09
N GLU A 607 -17.03 30.99 -4.07
CA GLU A 607 -17.80 31.45 -2.92
C GLU A 607 -17.51 30.60 -1.69
N TYR A 608 -17.40 29.28 -1.87
CA TYR A 608 -16.96 28.38 -0.81
C TYR A 608 -15.56 28.72 -0.30
N PHE A 609 -14.55 28.85 -1.16
CA PHE A 609 -13.19 29.19 -0.74
C PHE A 609 -13.11 30.57 -0.06
N ASP A 610 -13.82 31.57 -0.58
CA ASP A 610 -13.88 32.92 0.00
C ASP A 610 -14.59 32.91 1.38
N SER A 611 -15.46 31.93 1.65
CA SER A 611 -16.15 31.78 2.93
C SER A 611 -15.27 31.18 4.05
N ILE A 612 -14.16 30.52 3.69
CA ILE A 612 -13.25 29.89 4.65
C ILE A 612 -12.52 31.00 5.42
N ARG A 613 -12.74 31.06 6.73
CA ARG A 613 -12.09 32.03 7.63
C ARG A 613 -10.85 31.45 8.28
N THR A 614 -9.86 32.29 8.53
CA THR A 614 -8.65 31.88 9.26
C THR A 614 -8.89 31.83 10.77
N PRO A 615 -8.16 31.00 11.54
CA PRO A 615 -8.26 30.94 13.00
C PRO A 615 -8.09 32.31 13.70
N GLY A 616 -7.26 33.20 13.14
CA GLY A 616 -7.02 34.55 13.67
C GLY A 616 -8.21 35.51 13.53
N GLU A 617 -9.13 35.27 12.59
CA GLU A 617 -10.35 36.07 12.39
C GLU A 617 -11.46 35.63 13.34
N LEU A 618 -11.54 34.33 13.64
CA LEU A 618 -12.47 33.77 14.63
C LEU A 618 -12.19 34.33 16.04
N HIS A 619 -10.91 34.40 16.45
CA HIS A 619 -10.52 35.00 17.74
C HIS A 619 -10.74 36.51 17.84
N ARG A 620 -10.74 37.25 16.73
CA ARG A 620 -10.98 38.70 16.72
C ARG A 620 -12.48 39.02 16.87
N GLN A 621 -13.34 38.16 16.32
CA GLN A 621 -14.79 38.27 16.43
C GLN A 621 -15.30 37.91 17.84
N GLU A 622 -14.70 36.93 18.51
CA GLU A 622 -15.02 36.60 19.91
C GLU A 622 -14.66 37.74 20.88
N ARG A 623 -13.53 38.43 20.66
CA ARG A 623 -13.17 39.63 21.44
C ARG A 623 -14.10 40.81 21.16
N GLY A 624 -14.46 41.04 19.89
CA GLY A 624 -15.43 42.08 19.51
C GLY A 624 -16.83 41.81 20.08
N ALA A 625 -17.26 40.55 20.14
CA ALA A 625 -18.52 40.15 20.77
C ALA A 625 -18.50 40.31 22.31
N LEU A 626 -17.32 40.18 22.94
CA LEU A 626 -17.14 40.47 24.38
C LEU A 626 -17.16 41.98 24.68
N GLU A 627 -16.56 42.82 23.83
CA GLU A 627 -16.57 44.29 24.02
C GLU A 627 -17.97 44.90 23.80
N VAL A 628 -18.76 44.36 22.86
CA VAL A 628 -20.16 44.80 22.66
C VAL A 628 -21.07 44.40 23.84
N ARG A 629 -20.75 43.32 24.58
CA ARG A 629 -21.49 42.94 25.80
C ARG A 629 -21.15 43.80 27.04
N LEU A 630 -20.07 44.58 27.01
CA LEU A 630 -19.67 45.45 28.14
C LEU A 630 -20.22 46.89 28.05
N HIS A 631 -20.95 47.25 26.99
CA HIS A 631 -21.62 48.54 26.83
C HIS A 631 -23.16 48.43 26.98
N LEU A 632 -23.62 48.07 28.18
CA LEU A 632 -25.01 48.29 28.61
C LEU A 632 -25.08 49.56 29.49
N PRO A 633 -26.07 50.45 29.31
CA PRO A 633 -26.13 51.72 30.03
C PRO A 633 -26.48 51.51 31.51
N ARG A 634 -25.73 52.20 32.39
CA ARG A 634 -25.97 52.27 33.83
C ARG A 634 -27.40 52.77 34.12
N GLN A 635 -28.31 51.87 34.49
CA GLN A 635 -29.51 52.26 35.22
C GLN A 635 -29.18 52.40 36.71
N ARG A 636 -29.51 53.56 37.26
CA ARG A 636 -29.38 53.89 38.69
C ARG A 636 -30.31 52.99 39.50
N PHE A 637 -29.75 52.16 40.37
CA PHE A 637 -30.50 51.57 41.49
C PHE A 637 -30.12 52.26 42.80
N SER A 638 -31.15 52.77 43.46
CA SER A 638 -31.10 53.44 44.76
C SER A 638 -30.83 52.43 45.87
N ARG A 639 -29.99 52.84 46.83
CA ARG A 639 -29.61 52.14 48.06
C ARG A 639 -30.84 51.73 48.90
N ARG A 640 -30.85 50.48 49.39
CA ARG A 640 -31.23 50.18 50.78
C ARG A 640 -30.29 49.14 51.39
N GLN A 641 -29.94 49.42 52.63
CA GLN A 641 -28.96 48.78 53.50
C GLN A 641 -29.41 47.41 53.97
N GLY A 642 -28.47 46.55 54.38
CA GLY A 642 -28.82 45.33 55.13
C GLY A 642 -27.70 44.35 55.46
N VAL A 643 -26.65 44.81 56.15
CA VAL A 643 -25.89 44.11 57.21
C VAL A 643 -25.20 42.75 56.92
N LEU A 644 -23.88 42.79 57.13
CA LEU A 644 -22.92 41.69 57.29
C LEU A 644 -23.32 40.65 58.36
N GLN A 645 -22.79 39.42 58.26
CA GLN A 645 -21.81 38.94 59.25
C GLN A 645 -21.13 37.60 58.84
N TRP A 646 -19.80 37.70 58.85
CA TRP A 646 -18.70 36.71 58.99
C TRP A 646 -18.60 35.50 58.07
#